data_AF-A0A6J2WGK7-F1
#
_entry.id   AF-A0A6J2WGK7-F1
#
_cell.length_a   1.000
_cell.length_b   1.000
_cell.length_c   1.000
_cell.angle_alpha   90.00
_cell.angle_beta   90.00
_cell.angle_gamma   90.00
#
_symmetry.space_group_name_H-M   'P 1'
#
loop_
_entity.id
_entity.type
_entity.pdbx_description
1 polymer ?
#
loop_
_entity_poly.entity_id
_entity_poly.type
_entity_poly.pdbx_seq_one_letter_code
_entity_poly.pdbx_strand_id
1 'polypeptide(L)'
;MSVSKTVTFPRNNDFRRGFSEQRAYDHLYDPVYTVSSEVDNARQSFRANASLDRVRKVPEFKNMFSNLPHHPSYTMRLDPLHASTDQHWRGQARENSTQLTGIAPHYRSQETKNKECIVTGADGWKYFKRPVSMFEQIPPYVVTALHNRHPYPDTAGGQERTPTPFERTVGVQTMYRESEAQTDPYSPLYTLRSGAELPELLTMPKLTWGSGLPAGLTEVEWIERSRQVEKLPTLNDPSQLGKVKRTLKKMEREKWAIREKEIEKLQEDRLALSMQNLLQRLAQRRAVRAECLSKYASQQQQEKEERMKKNQREYERTLRRLLAKRNLGGRSLRRDIIKEYSDYGSQVYAPLTRNGVFLDQNAQRYVVDTNVLDHYEALLKFEGDLPASEVVPLIKAPKLKRPTCRELKNMKDQEALKKEVLRMEEEKKNPLRLLKRIEKPVPLPPAPKVEAPPEGYEEKELAVIFLQKLLRGRAVQKQMFEGLEKHRNLIQELRTTHALQREGQELQESEKAVTLSLQKEAERHAVKVSVRDSRVAALSGAMVVDKLDALSLVLVRLQDEEQARVFMAKANRVRHLRVAEESKRRQEEEKKRAEVDEIYRQVVKVHQDTADQYLKEVIEDTVAQTADTQAREEIPRLAEKINDDAYAAEKTRNSQQSEEIVEQLVTSILIPGVQIISAHNKVREEQQKQLQASRAVITESIETSVVPSAECQGSLGPYVAQTLPPPSTRQPVSDVTDHVREGFSTAPDATACSPATSDSHPGATTAVEHKAAEVRETDKDQAKESESS
;
A
#
# COMPACT_ATOMS: atom_id res chain seq x y z
N MET A 1 -30.39 53.23 27.33
CA MET A 1 -29.76 51.96 26.89
C MET A 1 -29.86 51.88 25.38
N SER A 2 -28.76 51.62 24.67
CA SER A 2 -28.69 51.61 23.21
C SER A 2 -29.05 50.22 22.65
N VAL A 3 -30.05 50.14 21.77
CA VAL A 3 -30.51 48.88 21.18
C VAL A 3 -29.74 48.59 19.89
N SER A 4 -28.81 47.63 19.94
CA SER A 4 -28.07 47.14 18.78
C SER A 4 -28.93 46.19 17.92
N LYS A 5 -29.46 46.70 16.80
CA LYS A 5 -30.12 45.87 15.79
C LYS A 5 -29.08 45.07 14.99
N THR A 6 -28.95 43.78 15.27
CA THR A 6 -28.14 42.85 14.48
C THR A 6 -28.85 42.46 13.18
N VAL A 7 -28.46 43.06 12.06
CA VAL A 7 -28.95 42.67 10.72
C VAL A 7 -28.18 41.46 10.23
N THR A 8 -28.73 40.26 10.42
CA THR A 8 -28.16 39.01 9.88
C THR A 8 -28.51 38.86 8.40
N PHE A 9 -27.56 39.14 7.52
CA PHE A 9 -27.69 38.75 6.10
C PHE A 9 -27.72 37.22 5.98
N PRO A 10 -28.72 36.62 5.31
CA PRO A 10 -28.72 35.19 5.02
C PRO A 10 -27.59 34.89 4.03
N ARG A 11 -26.52 34.27 4.52
CA ARG A 11 -25.40 33.82 3.69
C ARG A 11 -25.87 32.64 2.84
N ASN A 12 -26.32 32.92 1.62
CA ASN A 12 -26.67 31.88 0.66
C ASN A 12 -25.51 30.89 0.52
N ASN A 13 -25.81 29.59 0.60
CA ASN A 13 -24.78 28.57 0.56
C ASN A 13 -24.21 28.42 -0.86
N ASP A 14 -22.97 28.90 -1.06
CA ASP A 14 -22.13 28.64 -2.24
C ASP A 14 -21.98 27.13 -2.56
N PHE A 15 -22.32 26.25 -1.60
CA PHE A 15 -22.31 24.79 -1.70
C PHE A 15 -23.42 24.19 -2.60
N ARG A 16 -23.78 24.87 -3.69
CA ARG A 16 -24.48 24.28 -4.85
C ARG A 16 -23.55 23.88 -6.00
N ARG A 17 -22.27 23.59 -5.69
CA ARG A 17 -21.45 22.72 -6.55
C ARG A 17 -22.05 21.31 -6.51
N GLY A 18 -22.86 20.98 -7.52
CA GLY A 18 -23.08 19.58 -7.86
C GLY A 18 -21.75 18.92 -8.16
N PHE A 19 -21.60 17.63 -7.80
CA PHE A 19 -20.41 16.86 -8.13
C PHE A 19 -20.30 16.74 -9.65
N SER A 20 -19.25 17.33 -10.25
CA SER A 20 -18.91 17.13 -11.65
C SER A 20 -17.92 15.97 -11.77
N GLU A 21 -18.28 14.95 -12.54
CA GLU A 21 -17.44 13.77 -12.80
C GLU A 21 -16.12 14.11 -13.53
N GLN A 22 -16.04 15.31 -14.09
CA GLN A 22 -14.91 15.83 -14.87
C GLN A 22 -14.51 17.21 -14.32
N ARG A 23 -13.22 17.52 -14.34
CA ARG A 23 -12.64 18.84 -14.07
C ARG A 23 -12.56 19.63 -15.38
N ALA A 24 -12.64 20.96 -15.30
CA ALA A 24 -12.73 21.84 -16.47
C ALA A 24 -11.71 21.56 -17.59
N TYR A 25 -10.46 21.23 -17.25
CA TYR A 25 -9.37 21.02 -18.20
C TYR A 25 -8.89 19.56 -18.34
N ASP A 26 -9.71 18.55 -17.99
CA ASP A 26 -9.27 17.15 -18.12
C ASP A 26 -8.93 16.76 -19.56
N HIS A 27 -9.60 17.36 -20.56
CA HIS A 27 -9.26 17.24 -21.98
C HIS A 27 -7.83 17.72 -22.37
N LEU A 28 -7.10 18.37 -21.47
CA LEU A 28 -5.68 18.76 -21.64
C LEU A 28 -4.71 17.99 -20.73
N TYR A 29 -5.19 17.42 -19.62
CA TYR A 29 -4.36 16.90 -18.53
C TYR A 29 -4.54 15.40 -18.24
N ASP A 30 -5.68 14.82 -18.60
CA ASP A 30 -5.97 13.40 -18.38
C ASP A 30 -5.67 12.59 -19.66
N PRO A 31 -4.70 11.65 -19.64
CA PRO A 31 -4.38 10.83 -20.81
C PRO A 31 -5.47 9.84 -21.20
N VAL A 32 -6.49 9.61 -20.35
CA VAL A 32 -7.65 8.75 -20.63
C VAL A 32 -8.79 9.53 -21.30
N TYR A 33 -8.75 10.87 -21.25
CA TYR A 33 -9.81 11.72 -21.81
C TYR A 33 -9.71 11.78 -23.34
N THR A 34 -10.50 10.93 -24.02
CA THR A 34 -10.55 10.87 -25.49
C THR A 34 -11.63 11.78 -26.06
N VAL A 35 -11.34 12.39 -27.22
CA VAL A 35 -12.25 13.33 -27.89
C VAL A 35 -12.28 13.03 -29.39
N SER A 36 -13.49 12.85 -29.92
CA SER A 36 -13.81 12.42 -31.30
C SER A 36 -13.23 13.29 -32.41
N SER A 37 -13.07 14.59 -32.17
CA SER A 37 -12.60 15.55 -33.18
C SER A 37 -11.94 16.76 -32.55
N GLU A 38 -11.14 17.49 -33.34
CA GLU A 38 -10.62 18.80 -32.96
C GLU A 38 -11.74 19.82 -32.68
N VAL A 39 -12.88 19.72 -33.38
CA VAL A 39 -14.06 20.57 -33.15
C VAL A 39 -14.66 20.30 -31.75
N ASP A 40 -14.72 19.03 -31.35
CA ASP A 40 -15.20 18.65 -30.01
C ASP A 40 -14.17 19.00 -28.93
N ASN A 41 -12.87 18.96 -29.24
CA ASN A 41 -11.84 19.44 -28.33
C ASN A 41 -11.95 20.95 -28.12
N ALA A 42 -12.11 21.72 -29.20
CA ALA A 42 -12.38 23.17 -29.14
C ALA A 42 -13.68 23.49 -28.37
N ARG A 43 -14.72 22.66 -28.47
CA ARG A 43 -15.94 22.77 -27.66
C ARG A 43 -15.68 22.53 -26.17
N GLN A 44 -14.85 21.55 -25.80
CA GLN A 44 -14.48 21.34 -24.39
C GLN A 44 -13.57 22.45 -23.88
N SER A 45 -12.60 22.93 -24.66
CA SER A 45 -11.80 24.13 -24.36
C SER A 45 -12.69 25.36 -24.17
N PHE A 46 -13.74 25.54 -24.98
CA PHE A 46 -14.70 26.64 -24.83
C PHE A 46 -15.55 26.50 -23.57
N ARG A 47 -16.10 25.30 -23.29
CA ARG A 47 -16.86 25.00 -22.06
C ARG A 47 -16.02 25.22 -20.80
N ALA A 48 -14.76 24.79 -20.82
CA ALA A 48 -13.80 25.03 -19.76
C ALA A 48 -13.57 26.53 -19.57
N ASN A 49 -13.27 27.25 -20.66
CA ASN A 49 -13.04 28.70 -20.63
C ASN A 49 -14.26 29.51 -20.16
N ALA A 50 -15.48 29.03 -20.42
CA ALA A 50 -16.73 29.63 -19.98
C ALA A 50 -17.16 29.22 -18.55
N SER A 51 -16.49 28.27 -17.90
CA SER A 51 -16.88 27.82 -16.56
C SER A 51 -16.38 28.75 -15.45
N LEU A 52 -17.18 28.88 -14.40
CA LEU A 52 -16.82 29.66 -13.21
C LEU A 52 -15.70 29.00 -12.37
N ASP A 53 -15.30 27.76 -12.68
CA ASP A 53 -14.23 27.05 -11.98
C ASP A 53 -12.85 27.68 -12.16
N ARG A 54 -12.70 28.52 -13.18
CA ARG A 54 -11.49 29.30 -13.45
C ARG A 54 -11.26 30.43 -12.45
N VAL A 55 -12.28 30.83 -11.68
CA VAL A 55 -12.18 31.92 -10.71
C VAL A 55 -11.93 31.36 -9.31
N ARG A 56 -10.71 31.52 -8.80
CA ARG A 56 -10.31 31.04 -7.48
C ARG A 56 -10.22 32.17 -6.45
N LYS A 57 -10.69 31.87 -5.23
CA LYS A 57 -10.50 32.70 -4.03
C LYS A 57 -9.06 32.48 -3.54
N VAL A 58 -8.14 33.39 -3.86
CA VAL A 58 -6.73 33.33 -3.44
C VAL A 58 -6.57 34.16 -2.16
N PRO A 59 -6.16 33.58 -1.02
CA PRO A 59 -6.04 34.32 0.23
C PRO A 59 -4.95 35.39 0.15
N GLU A 60 -5.25 36.58 0.66
CA GLU A 60 -4.23 37.61 0.86
C GLU A 60 -3.55 37.36 2.20
N PHE A 61 -2.36 36.77 2.19
CA PHE A 61 -1.62 36.44 3.42
C PHE A 61 -1.42 37.65 4.37
N LYS A 62 -1.32 38.87 3.81
CA LYS A 62 -1.35 40.15 4.53
C LYS A 62 -2.55 40.30 5.49
N ASN A 63 -3.71 39.81 5.03
CA ASN A 63 -5.04 40.21 5.46
C ASN A 63 -5.88 38.98 5.88
N MET A 64 -5.30 37.79 6.00
CA MET A 64 -6.04 36.51 5.97
C MET A 64 -7.15 36.39 7.01
N PHE A 65 -7.01 37.07 8.16
CA PHE A 65 -7.97 37.05 9.26
C PHE A 65 -8.89 38.29 9.33
N SER A 66 -8.77 39.27 8.43
CA SER A 66 -9.60 40.48 8.47
C SER A 66 -10.91 40.31 7.71
N ASN A 67 -12.01 40.64 8.40
CA ASN A 67 -13.37 40.69 7.86
C ASN A 67 -13.77 42.11 7.39
N LEU A 68 -12.78 43.00 7.19
CA LEU A 68 -13.01 44.42 6.86
C LEU A 68 -13.15 44.61 5.34
N PRO A 69 -14.17 45.34 4.83
CA PRO A 69 -14.36 45.54 3.39
C PRO A 69 -13.18 46.18 2.67
N HIS A 70 -12.44 47.07 3.35
CA HIS A 70 -11.25 47.74 2.81
C HIS A 70 -9.95 46.92 2.95
N HIS A 71 -10.00 45.76 3.61
CA HIS A 71 -8.86 44.87 3.84
C HIS A 71 -9.32 43.41 3.69
N PRO A 72 -9.66 42.98 2.45
CA PRO A 72 -10.26 41.68 2.20
C PRO A 72 -9.25 40.56 2.44
N SER A 73 -9.69 39.47 3.06
CA SER A 73 -8.86 38.29 3.34
C SER A 73 -8.52 37.43 2.11
N TYR A 74 -9.11 37.72 0.95
CA TYR A 74 -8.83 37.06 -0.32
C TYR A 74 -9.08 37.99 -1.51
N THR A 75 -8.35 37.75 -2.60
CA THR A 75 -8.67 38.30 -3.94
C THR A 75 -9.21 37.20 -4.86
N MET A 76 -10.16 37.54 -5.71
CA MET A 76 -10.62 36.67 -6.79
C MET A 76 -9.60 36.75 -7.93
N ARG A 77 -8.98 35.64 -8.30
CA ARG A 77 -8.08 35.55 -9.44
C ARG A 77 -8.63 34.56 -10.46
N LEU A 78 -8.50 34.91 -11.73
CA LEU A 78 -8.63 33.95 -12.82
C LEU A 78 -7.34 33.13 -12.87
N ASP A 79 -7.44 31.80 -12.82
CA ASP A 79 -6.31 30.92 -13.10
C ASP A 79 -6.09 30.87 -14.63
N PRO A 80 -4.99 31.45 -15.16
CA PRO A 80 -4.66 31.28 -16.56
C PRO A 80 -4.15 29.86 -16.79
N LEU A 81 -4.50 29.25 -17.93
CA LEU A 81 -3.77 28.09 -18.42
C LEU A 81 -2.30 28.49 -18.61
N HIS A 82 -1.37 27.66 -18.13
CA HIS A 82 0.05 27.95 -18.28
C HIS A 82 0.42 27.97 -19.77
N ALA A 83 1.16 29.00 -20.21
CA ALA A 83 1.43 29.24 -21.63
C ALA A 83 2.24 28.12 -22.32
N SER A 84 2.80 27.16 -21.56
CA SER A 84 3.49 25.97 -22.06
C SER A 84 2.61 24.72 -22.16
N THR A 85 1.30 24.80 -21.90
CA THR A 85 0.36 23.69 -22.09
C THR A 85 -0.17 23.73 -23.53
N ASP A 86 0.22 22.75 -24.36
CA ASP A 86 -0.33 22.64 -25.72
C ASP A 86 -1.86 22.49 -25.68
N GLN A 87 -2.57 23.36 -26.39
CA GLN A 87 -4.04 23.33 -26.51
C GLN A 87 -4.50 22.60 -27.79
N HIS A 88 -3.56 22.18 -28.65
CA HIS A 88 -3.82 21.49 -29.90
C HIS A 88 -4.36 20.07 -29.67
N TRP A 89 -5.34 19.64 -30.47
CA TRP A 89 -5.92 18.30 -30.37
C TRP A 89 -4.87 17.23 -30.72
N ARG A 90 -4.51 16.40 -29.73
CA ARG A 90 -3.61 15.27 -29.93
C ARG A 90 -4.41 14.07 -30.46
N GLY A 91 -4.66 14.06 -31.77
CA GLY A 91 -5.40 13.00 -32.44
C GLY A 91 -4.81 11.59 -32.25
N GLN A 92 -5.59 10.58 -32.64
CA GLN A 92 -5.43 9.15 -32.31
C GLN A 92 -4.10 8.48 -32.74
N ALA A 93 -3.21 9.19 -33.45
CA ALA A 93 -1.96 8.68 -34.00
C ALA A 93 -0.92 8.20 -32.96
N ARG A 94 -1.12 8.44 -31.66
CA ARG A 94 -0.17 8.00 -30.62
C ARG A 94 -0.20 6.51 -30.33
N GLU A 95 -1.36 5.86 -30.40
CA GLU A 95 -1.53 4.45 -30.00
C GLU A 95 -0.78 3.48 -30.92
N ASN A 96 -0.69 3.80 -32.22
CA ASN A 96 0.03 3.00 -33.21
C ASN A 96 1.55 3.22 -33.21
N SER A 97 2.05 4.25 -32.51
CA SER A 97 3.47 4.66 -32.58
C SER A 97 4.38 3.98 -31.53
N THR A 98 3.81 3.22 -30.59
CA THR A 98 4.54 2.60 -29.46
C THR A 98 4.84 1.11 -29.63
N GLN A 99 4.39 0.47 -30.71
CA GLN A 99 4.54 -0.98 -30.91
C GLN A 99 5.42 -1.41 -32.09
N LEU A 100 5.92 -0.47 -32.90
CA LEU A 100 6.82 -0.76 -34.02
C LEU A 100 8.16 -0.03 -33.89
N THR A 101 9.20 -0.69 -34.38
CA THR A 101 10.63 -0.44 -34.16
C THR A 101 11.13 0.94 -34.60
N GLY A 102 12.32 1.30 -34.10
CA GLY A 102 13.06 2.48 -34.56
C GLY A 102 13.55 2.40 -36.01
N ILE A 103 14.43 3.34 -36.38
CA ILE A 103 14.57 3.98 -37.71
C ILE A 103 13.52 5.10 -37.85
N ALA A 104 13.97 6.33 -37.63
CA ALA A 104 13.19 7.53 -37.94
C ALA A 104 13.44 7.97 -39.39
N PRO A 105 12.40 8.46 -40.07
CA PRO A 105 12.56 9.51 -41.07
C PRO A 105 11.69 10.73 -40.74
N HIS A 106 12.37 11.89 -40.75
CA HIS A 106 11.89 13.26 -40.75
C HIS A 106 10.37 13.53 -40.87
N TYR A 107 9.82 14.21 -39.86
CA TYR A 107 8.87 15.31 -40.09
C TYR A 107 9.44 16.62 -39.56
N ARG A 108 9.19 17.71 -40.30
CA ARG A 108 9.90 18.99 -40.17
C ARG A 108 9.23 19.91 -39.14
N SER A 109 9.75 19.93 -37.93
CA SER A 109 9.55 21.04 -36.97
C SER A 109 10.68 22.07 -37.11
N GLN A 110 10.39 23.34 -36.82
CA GLN A 110 11.28 24.45 -37.12
C GLN A 110 12.54 24.48 -36.25
N GLU A 111 13.69 24.75 -36.86
CA GLU A 111 14.98 24.89 -36.18
C GLU A 111 15.05 26.20 -35.39
N THR A 112 14.67 26.16 -34.11
CA THR A 112 15.24 27.12 -33.14
C THR A 112 16.74 26.82 -33.06
N LYS A 113 17.58 27.75 -33.57
CA LYS A 113 19.04 27.59 -33.59
C LYS A 113 19.60 27.39 -32.18
N ASN A 114 19.80 26.13 -31.80
CA ASN A 114 20.48 25.76 -30.57
C ASN A 114 21.94 26.22 -30.65
N LYS A 115 22.23 27.39 -30.07
CA LYS A 115 23.61 27.79 -29.81
C LYS A 115 24.25 26.75 -28.90
N GLU A 116 25.45 26.30 -29.23
CA GLU A 116 26.20 25.33 -28.44
C GLU A 116 26.43 25.92 -27.04
N CYS A 117 25.81 25.31 -26.02
CA CYS A 117 25.83 25.85 -24.67
C CYS A 117 27.12 25.40 -23.95
N ILE A 118 28.21 26.13 -24.22
CA ILE A 118 29.53 25.82 -23.66
C ILE A 118 29.51 26.06 -22.15
N VAL A 119 29.51 24.96 -21.38
CA VAL A 119 29.43 24.96 -19.91
C VAL A 119 30.54 25.79 -19.25
N THR A 120 31.71 25.85 -19.88
CA THR A 120 32.86 26.67 -19.50
C THR A 120 32.94 27.93 -20.36
N GLY A 121 32.15 28.95 -20.03
CA GLY A 121 32.10 30.20 -20.79
C GLY A 121 31.00 31.15 -20.30
N ALA A 122 30.54 32.04 -21.19
CA ALA A 122 29.56 33.08 -20.89
C ALA A 122 28.20 32.56 -20.37
N ASP A 123 27.88 31.28 -20.59
CA ASP A 123 26.67 30.61 -20.09
C ASP A 123 26.84 29.88 -18.74
N GLY A 124 28.07 29.79 -18.19
CA GLY A 124 28.36 29.02 -16.98
C GLY A 124 27.54 29.43 -15.75
N TRP A 125 27.16 30.71 -15.64
CA TRP A 125 26.31 31.23 -14.55
C TRP A 125 24.91 30.58 -14.48
N LYS A 126 24.45 29.96 -15.57
CA LYS A 126 23.19 29.20 -15.61
C LYS A 126 23.30 27.86 -14.88
N TYR A 127 24.49 27.27 -14.82
CA TYR A 127 24.72 25.91 -14.34
C TYR A 127 25.31 25.86 -12.92
N PHE A 128 25.96 26.92 -12.44
CA PHE A 128 26.56 26.98 -11.10
C PHE A 128 25.63 27.47 -9.97
N LYS A 129 24.34 27.71 -10.24
CA LYS A 129 23.37 28.05 -9.17
C LYS A 129 22.96 26.79 -8.39
N ARG A 130 23.50 26.65 -7.17
CA ARG A 130 22.89 25.76 -6.16
C ARG A 130 21.44 26.19 -5.91
N PRO A 131 20.48 25.26 -5.77
CA PRO A 131 19.13 25.61 -5.32
C PRO A 131 19.21 26.14 -3.88
N VAL A 132 18.73 27.37 -3.67
CA VAL A 132 18.58 27.94 -2.33
C VAL A 132 17.39 27.27 -1.66
N SER A 133 17.60 26.66 -0.50
CA SER A 133 16.51 26.11 0.33
C SER A 133 15.59 27.23 0.79
N MET A 134 14.27 27.02 0.73
CA MET A 134 13.26 28.04 1.02
C MET A 134 13.04 28.25 2.53
N PHE A 135 14.09 28.60 3.26
CA PHE A 135 14.02 29.12 4.64
C PHE A 135 15.02 30.27 4.81
N GLU A 136 14.70 31.16 5.76
CA GLU A 136 15.42 32.39 6.12
C GLU A 136 15.51 33.48 5.04
N GLN A 137 14.60 34.46 5.15
CA GLN A 137 14.81 35.82 4.66
C GLN A 137 14.91 36.77 5.86
N ILE A 138 16.08 37.36 6.07
CA ILE A 138 16.27 38.54 6.93
C ILE A 138 16.90 39.63 6.05
N PRO A 139 16.33 40.85 5.99
CA PRO A 139 16.79 41.88 5.06
C PRO A 139 18.08 42.56 5.51
N PRO A 140 18.98 42.97 4.58
CA PRO A 140 20.27 43.56 4.94
C PRO A 140 20.22 45.09 5.07
N TYR A 141 20.57 45.63 6.25
CA TYR A 141 21.11 46.99 6.37
C TYR A 141 21.90 47.22 7.67
N VAL A 142 23.23 47.14 7.60
CA VAL A 142 24.21 48.02 8.29
C VAL A 142 25.47 48.04 7.42
N VAL A 143 26.11 49.21 7.28
CA VAL A 143 27.37 49.38 6.54
C VAL A 143 28.54 49.42 7.51
N THR A 144 29.54 48.54 7.33
CA THR A 144 30.88 48.74 7.92
C THR A 144 32.00 48.44 6.91
N ALA A 145 32.40 49.52 6.25
CA ALA A 145 33.54 49.75 5.39
C ALA A 145 34.89 49.05 5.70
N LEU A 146 35.55 48.58 4.62
CA LEU A 146 37.02 48.57 4.37
C LEU A 146 37.90 47.59 5.22
N HIS A 147 39.09 47.14 4.80
CA HIS A 147 39.99 47.53 3.69
C HIS A 147 40.57 46.33 2.93
N ASN A 148 40.89 46.51 1.64
CA ASN A 148 41.92 45.71 0.93
C ASN A 148 43.32 46.33 1.15
N ARG A 149 44.37 45.50 1.22
CA ARG A 149 45.73 45.91 0.81
C ARG A 149 46.57 44.74 0.26
N HIS A 150 47.61 45.10 -0.49
CA HIS A 150 48.25 44.28 -1.54
C HIS A 150 49.33 43.26 -1.06
N PRO A 151 49.80 42.35 -1.96
CA PRO A 151 50.71 41.24 -1.64
C PRO A 151 52.21 41.46 -1.99
N TYR A 152 53.03 40.41 -1.76
CA TYR A 152 54.45 40.18 -2.13
C TYR A 152 55.54 40.95 -1.33
N PRO A 153 56.82 40.48 -1.29
CA PRO A 153 57.38 39.18 -1.75
C PRO A 153 58.25 38.41 -0.71
N ASP A 154 58.58 37.16 -1.07
CA ASP A 154 59.79 36.34 -0.84
C ASP A 154 60.64 36.41 0.45
N THR A 155 61.00 35.21 0.97
CA THR A 155 62.39 34.68 1.02
C THR A 155 62.37 33.20 1.48
N ALA A 156 63.36 32.39 1.08
CA ALA A 156 63.44 30.95 1.34
C ALA A 156 63.87 30.57 2.78
N GLY A 157 63.50 29.36 3.22
CA GLY A 157 63.92 28.76 4.50
C GLY A 157 63.19 27.44 4.76
N GLY A 158 63.78 26.33 4.34
CA GLY A 158 63.13 25.01 4.41
C GLY A 158 63.25 24.32 5.77
N GLN A 159 62.12 23.81 6.28
CA GLN A 159 62.07 22.67 7.20
C GLN A 159 60.66 22.08 7.16
N GLU A 160 60.53 20.77 6.89
CA GLU A 160 59.25 20.09 6.91
C GLU A 160 58.73 19.99 8.35
N ARG A 161 57.66 20.74 8.65
CA ARG A 161 56.86 20.51 9.84
C ARG A 161 55.71 19.58 9.48
N THR A 162 55.57 18.49 10.20
CA THR A 162 54.36 17.66 10.13
C THR A 162 53.14 18.51 10.48
N PRO A 163 52.00 18.32 9.78
CA PRO A 163 50.83 19.15 10.01
C PRO A 163 50.25 18.85 11.39
N THR A 164 50.39 19.79 12.33
CA THR A 164 49.58 19.79 13.55
C THR A 164 48.12 19.99 13.16
N PRO A 165 47.18 19.14 13.64
CA PRO A 165 45.78 19.24 13.27
C PRO A 165 45.21 20.57 13.77
N PHE A 166 44.66 21.38 12.85
CA PHE A 166 44.07 22.68 13.14
C PHE A 166 42.64 22.55 13.72
N GLU A 167 42.40 21.50 14.51
CA GLU A 167 41.10 21.16 15.07
C GLU A 167 41.06 21.55 16.55
N ARG A 168 40.47 22.72 16.82
CA ARG A 168 40.23 23.21 18.18
C ARG A 168 38.87 22.70 18.64
N THR A 169 38.84 21.61 19.40
CA THR A 169 37.61 20.96 19.87
C THR A 169 36.77 21.92 20.73
N VAL A 170 35.71 22.49 20.15
CA VAL A 170 34.73 23.32 20.87
C VAL A 170 33.65 22.41 21.45
N GLY A 171 33.66 22.23 22.76
CA GLY A 171 32.61 21.49 23.46
C GLY A 171 31.28 22.24 23.43
N VAL A 172 30.35 21.78 22.58
CA VAL A 172 28.95 22.25 22.60
C VAL A 172 28.15 21.33 23.50
N GLN A 173 27.66 21.85 24.61
CA GLN A 173 26.81 21.10 25.54
C GLN A 173 25.39 20.99 24.97
N THR A 174 25.07 19.88 24.33
CA THR A 174 23.70 19.55 23.93
C THR A 174 22.84 19.26 25.17
N MET A 175 21.66 19.87 25.24
CA MET A 175 20.67 19.63 26.32
C MET A 175 19.92 18.29 26.16
N TYR A 176 20.25 17.51 25.14
CA TYR A 176 19.60 16.24 24.80
C TYR A 176 20.57 15.08 25.04
N ARG A 177 20.09 14.07 25.78
CA ARG A 177 20.87 12.87 26.12
C ARG A 177 20.79 11.86 24.98
N GLU A 178 21.67 12.00 24.00
CA GLU A 178 21.83 11.06 22.89
C GLU A 178 22.35 9.71 23.41
N SER A 179 21.47 8.72 23.54
CA SER A 179 21.81 7.37 24.00
C SER A 179 22.73 6.61 23.04
N GLU A 180 22.80 7.04 21.78
CA GLU A 180 23.64 6.44 20.73
C GLU A 180 25.06 7.05 20.71
N ALA A 181 25.30 8.16 21.42
CA ALA A 181 26.62 8.79 21.55
C ALA A 181 27.48 8.22 22.70
N GLN A 182 26.99 7.18 23.38
CA GLN A 182 27.70 6.55 24.50
C GLN A 182 28.77 5.57 23.98
N THR A 183 30.01 6.06 23.88
CA THR A 183 31.18 5.24 23.55
C THR A 183 31.42 4.12 24.57
N ASP A 184 32.14 3.08 24.14
CA ASP A 184 32.66 2.04 25.04
C ASP A 184 33.40 2.65 26.26
N PRO A 185 33.27 2.05 27.46
CA PRO A 185 33.98 2.53 28.64
C PRO A 185 35.50 2.45 28.43
N TYR A 186 36.19 3.57 28.66
CA TYR A 186 37.62 3.73 28.40
C TYR A 186 38.48 2.61 29.03
N SER A 187 39.11 1.81 28.16
CA SER A 187 40.11 0.82 28.55
C SER A 187 41.50 1.46 28.65
N PRO A 188 42.20 1.36 29.79
CA PRO A 188 43.52 1.95 29.94
C PRO A 188 44.57 1.17 29.14
N LEU A 189 45.56 1.88 28.60
CA LEU A 189 46.72 1.29 27.95
C LEU A 189 47.50 0.42 28.94
N TYR A 190 47.82 -0.82 28.53
CA TYR A 190 48.55 -1.79 29.35
C TYR A 190 49.92 -2.10 28.75
N THR A 191 50.91 -2.37 29.60
CA THR A 191 52.26 -2.79 29.20
C THR A 191 52.53 -4.21 29.68
N LEU A 192 52.71 -5.14 28.75
CA LEU A 192 53.10 -6.52 29.06
C LEU A 192 54.61 -6.59 29.34
N ARG A 193 55.02 -7.36 30.36
CA ARG A 193 56.44 -7.71 30.56
C ARG A 193 56.84 -8.68 29.45
N SER A 194 57.91 -8.37 28.71
CA SER A 194 58.46 -9.26 27.69
C SER A 194 58.72 -10.66 28.24
N GLY A 195 58.10 -11.68 27.65
CA GLY A 195 58.19 -13.08 28.10
C GLY A 195 57.15 -13.52 29.14
N ALA A 196 56.22 -12.67 29.56
CA ALA A 196 55.05 -13.08 30.34
C ALA A 196 53.93 -13.63 29.43
N GLU A 197 53.14 -14.58 29.94
CA GLU A 197 51.96 -15.08 29.25
C GLU A 197 50.87 -14.01 29.10
N LEU A 198 50.07 -14.10 28.04
CA LEU A 198 48.98 -13.18 27.76
C LEU A 198 47.79 -13.44 28.71
N PRO A 199 47.29 -12.43 29.45
CA PRO A 199 46.06 -12.55 30.23
C PRO A 199 44.86 -12.99 29.39
N GLU A 200 44.01 -13.89 29.91
CA GLU A 200 42.82 -14.42 29.20
C GLU A 200 41.87 -13.33 28.66
N LEU A 201 41.82 -12.16 29.32
CA LEU A 201 41.00 -11.02 28.86
C LEU A 201 41.52 -10.40 27.55
N LEU A 202 42.81 -10.57 27.24
CA LEU A 202 43.46 -10.03 26.04
C LEU A 202 43.55 -11.03 24.88
N THR A 203 43.43 -12.35 25.15
CA THR A 203 43.25 -13.35 24.09
C THR A 203 41.82 -13.35 23.52
N MET A 204 40.88 -12.63 24.15
CA MET A 204 39.44 -12.65 23.87
C MET A 204 38.86 -11.28 23.41
N PRO A 205 39.45 -10.58 22.40
CA PRO A 205 39.12 -9.19 22.04
C PRO A 205 37.73 -8.97 21.40
N LYS A 206 36.84 -9.97 21.45
CA LYS A 206 35.45 -9.90 20.95
C LYS A 206 34.42 -9.70 22.06
N LEU A 207 34.83 -9.79 23.33
CA LEU A 207 33.97 -9.53 24.48
C LEU A 207 34.26 -8.12 25.00
N THR A 208 33.38 -7.18 24.68
CA THR A 208 33.45 -5.81 25.23
C THR A 208 32.12 -5.45 25.90
N TRP A 209 32.11 -4.33 26.62
CA TRP A 209 30.91 -3.89 27.34
C TRP A 209 29.72 -3.67 26.38
N GLY A 210 28.58 -4.31 26.64
CA GLY A 210 27.43 -4.28 25.73
C GLY A 210 27.51 -5.25 24.53
N SER A 211 28.68 -5.84 24.25
CA SER A 211 28.82 -6.95 23.29
C SER A 211 29.48 -8.18 23.94
N GLY A 212 28.67 -8.91 24.71
CA GLY A 212 29.08 -10.12 25.44
C GLY A 212 29.54 -9.91 26.89
N LEU A 213 29.42 -8.68 27.41
CA LEU A 213 29.58 -8.37 28.83
C LEU A 213 28.42 -7.48 29.32
N PRO A 214 27.74 -7.81 30.44
CA PRO A 214 27.98 -8.95 31.34
C PRO A 214 27.65 -10.30 30.67
N ALA A 215 28.50 -11.30 30.90
CA ALA A 215 28.50 -12.55 30.13
C ALA A 215 27.26 -13.42 30.42
N GLY A 216 26.47 -13.70 29.38
CA GLY A 216 25.44 -14.72 29.37
C GLY A 216 26.01 -16.13 29.18
N LEU A 217 25.13 -17.14 29.25
CA LEU A 217 25.51 -18.56 29.13
C LEU A 217 26.30 -18.85 27.84
N THR A 218 25.91 -18.21 26.73
CA THR A 218 26.58 -18.30 25.42
C THR A 218 28.03 -17.80 25.44
N GLU A 219 28.30 -16.69 26.13
CA GLU A 219 29.65 -16.15 26.27
C GLU A 219 30.49 -16.98 27.26
N VAL A 220 29.90 -17.47 28.35
CA VAL A 220 30.57 -18.38 29.29
C VAL A 220 30.99 -19.68 28.59
N GLU A 221 30.09 -20.30 27.83
CA GLU A 221 30.42 -21.48 27.01
C GLU A 221 31.54 -21.17 25.99
N TRP A 222 31.59 -19.96 25.42
CA TRP A 222 32.65 -19.56 24.49
C TRP A 222 34.01 -19.39 25.18
N ILE A 223 34.03 -18.85 26.40
CA ILE A 223 35.24 -18.72 27.25
C ILE A 223 35.74 -20.10 27.71
N GLU A 224 34.85 -21.03 28.05
CA GLU A 224 35.27 -22.41 28.35
C GLU A 224 35.86 -23.11 27.12
N ARG A 225 35.33 -22.83 25.92
CA ARG A 225 35.84 -23.35 24.65
C ARG A 225 37.19 -22.74 24.22
N SER A 226 37.53 -21.50 24.60
CA SER A 226 38.87 -20.95 24.35
C SER A 226 39.90 -21.60 25.28
N ARG A 227 39.59 -21.67 26.59
CA ARG A 227 40.41 -22.37 27.60
C ARG A 227 40.65 -23.85 27.28
N GLN A 228 39.74 -24.52 26.57
CA GLN A 228 39.94 -25.89 26.08
C GLN A 228 40.95 -25.98 24.92
N VAL A 229 41.10 -24.93 24.11
CA VAL A 229 42.10 -24.86 23.02
C VAL A 229 43.48 -24.52 23.58
N GLU A 230 43.56 -23.60 24.55
CA GLU A 230 44.80 -23.19 25.22
C GLU A 230 45.46 -24.32 26.02
N LYS A 231 44.67 -25.34 26.42
CA LYS A 231 45.16 -26.57 27.09
C LYS A 231 45.86 -27.59 26.18
N LEU A 232 46.08 -27.28 24.90
CA LEU A 232 46.88 -28.14 24.01
C LEU A 232 48.39 -27.99 24.28
N PRO A 233 49.18 -29.08 24.23
CA PRO A 233 50.64 -28.99 24.41
C PRO A 233 51.30 -28.21 23.27
N THR A 234 52.31 -27.42 23.61
CA THR A 234 53.07 -26.58 22.68
C THR A 234 53.88 -27.42 21.67
N LEU A 235 54.14 -26.85 20.50
CA LEU A 235 54.57 -27.57 19.29
C LEU A 235 56.04 -28.04 19.27
N ASN A 236 56.70 -28.10 20.43
CA ASN A 236 58.16 -28.29 20.53
C ASN A 236 58.61 -29.74 20.22
N ASP A 237 57.73 -30.74 20.41
CA ASP A 237 58.04 -32.15 20.14
C ASP A 237 57.54 -32.61 18.76
N PRO A 238 58.41 -33.00 17.81
CA PRO A 238 57.99 -33.44 16.47
C PRO A 238 57.10 -34.69 16.51
N SER A 239 57.38 -35.62 17.44
CA SER A 239 56.60 -36.85 17.66
C SER A 239 55.17 -36.60 18.16
N GLN A 240 54.89 -35.42 18.74
CA GLN A 240 53.56 -35.06 19.26
C GLN A 240 52.71 -34.32 18.22
N LEU A 241 53.32 -33.67 17.21
CA LEU A 241 52.62 -32.91 16.16
C LEU A 241 51.50 -33.70 15.47
N GLY A 242 51.70 -35.00 15.24
CA GLY A 242 50.70 -35.88 14.63
C GLY A 242 49.46 -36.10 15.51
N LYS A 243 49.60 -36.04 16.84
CA LYS A 243 48.49 -36.10 17.80
C LYS A 243 47.79 -34.75 17.91
N VAL A 244 48.55 -33.65 18.04
CA VAL A 244 48.02 -32.27 18.11
C VAL A 244 47.23 -31.91 16.85
N LYS A 245 47.73 -32.24 15.65
CA LYS A 245 46.99 -32.01 14.39
C LYS A 245 45.69 -32.84 14.28
N ARG A 246 45.58 -33.97 15.01
CA ARG A 246 44.35 -34.78 15.06
C ARG A 246 43.35 -34.24 16.08
N THR A 247 43.79 -33.78 17.25
CA THR A 247 42.91 -33.16 18.26
C THR A 247 42.41 -31.79 17.79
N LEU A 248 43.25 -30.97 17.16
CA LEU A 248 42.83 -29.71 16.54
C LEU A 248 41.69 -29.95 15.52
N LYS A 249 41.88 -30.88 14.58
CA LYS A 249 40.84 -31.29 13.61
C LYS A 249 39.60 -31.94 14.23
N LYS A 250 39.65 -32.38 15.49
CA LYS A 250 38.47 -32.85 16.23
C LYS A 250 37.70 -31.65 16.81
N MET A 251 38.39 -30.75 17.51
CA MET A 251 37.81 -29.52 18.05
C MET A 251 37.27 -28.58 16.95
N GLU A 252 37.90 -28.54 15.77
CA GLU A 252 37.37 -27.83 14.60
C GLU A 252 36.00 -28.38 14.20
N ARG A 253 35.86 -29.69 14.01
CA ARG A 253 34.56 -30.32 13.68
C ARG A 253 33.52 -30.10 14.77
N GLU A 254 33.92 -30.13 16.04
CA GLU A 254 33.03 -29.85 17.18
C GLU A 254 32.55 -28.40 17.17
N LYS A 255 33.42 -27.42 16.86
CA LYS A 255 33.04 -26.01 16.64
C LYS A 255 32.12 -25.83 15.44
N TRP A 256 32.37 -26.53 14.32
CA TRP A 256 31.47 -26.52 13.16
C TRP A 256 30.08 -27.08 13.52
N ALA A 257 30.02 -28.22 14.22
CA ALA A 257 28.75 -28.84 14.63
C ALA A 257 27.97 -28.02 15.69
N ILE A 258 28.66 -27.24 16.54
CA ILE A 258 28.01 -26.27 17.44
C ILE A 258 27.41 -25.12 16.62
N ARG A 259 28.20 -24.52 15.72
CA ARG A 259 27.75 -23.44 14.84
C ARG A 259 26.59 -23.86 13.93
N GLU A 260 26.58 -25.10 13.47
CA GLU A 260 25.51 -25.65 12.63
C GLU A 260 24.19 -25.74 13.43
N LYS A 261 24.24 -26.15 14.71
CA LYS A 261 23.09 -26.13 15.63
C LYS A 261 22.63 -24.71 16.01
N GLU A 262 23.55 -23.75 16.10
CA GLU A 262 23.19 -22.33 16.28
C GLU A 262 22.45 -21.79 15.05
N ILE A 263 22.90 -22.16 13.85
CA ILE A 263 22.25 -21.81 12.58
C ILE A 263 20.90 -22.51 12.45
N GLU A 264 20.79 -23.78 12.85
CA GLU A 264 19.55 -24.57 12.88
C GLU A 264 18.49 -23.89 13.75
N LYS A 265 18.80 -23.59 15.03
CA LYS A 265 17.90 -22.83 15.93
C LYS A 265 17.45 -21.50 15.35
N LEU A 266 18.38 -20.73 14.78
CA LEU A 266 18.06 -19.44 14.14
C LEU A 266 17.19 -19.60 12.88
N GLN A 267 17.19 -20.77 12.22
CA GLN A 267 16.27 -21.11 11.15
C GLN A 267 14.91 -21.57 11.69
N GLU A 268 14.87 -22.36 12.76
CA GLU A 268 13.65 -22.76 13.46
C GLU A 268 12.87 -21.55 13.98
N ASP A 269 13.54 -20.59 14.66
CA ASP A 269 12.92 -19.35 15.15
C ASP A 269 12.30 -18.53 14.01
N ARG A 270 13.04 -18.39 12.89
CA ARG A 270 12.56 -17.68 11.69
C ARG A 270 11.39 -18.42 11.03
N LEU A 271 11.40 -19.74 11.02
CA LEU A 271 10.33 -20.57 10.49
C LEU A 271 9.08 -20.49 11.38
N ALA A 272 9.24 -20.50 12.70
CA ALA A 272 8.15 -20.33 13.67
C ALA A 272 7.48 -18.95 13.51
N LEU A 273 8.26 -17.87 13.40
CA LEU A 273 7.76 -16.53 13.12
C LEU A 273 7.06 -16.45 11.74
N SER A 274 7.62 -17.10 10.71
CA SER A 274 7.00 -17.19 9.38
C SER A 274 5.66 -17.93 9.43
N MET A 275 5.59 -19.06 10.15
CA MET A 275 4.38 -19.84 10.35
C MET A 275 3.30 -19.04 11.10
N GLN A 276 3.66 -18.32 12.17
CA GLN A 276 2.73 -17.42 12.87
C GLN A 276 2.16 -16.35 11.94
N ASN A 277 3.01 -15.71 11.11
CA ASN A 277 2.57 -14.74 10.10
C ASN A 277 1.62 -15.35 9.06
N LEU A 278 1.88 -16.59 8.62
CA LEU A 278 1.00 -17.32 7.70
C LEU A 278 -0.36 -17.65 8.35
N LEU A 279 -0.36 -18.10 9.61
CA LEU A 279 -1.59 -18.38 10.36
C LEU A 279 -2.44 -17.11 10.57
N GLN A 280 -1.81 -15.98 10.91
CA GLN A 280 -2.50 -14.68 11.01
C GLN A 280 -3.12 -14.26 9.68
N ARG A 281 -2.38 -14.35 8.57
CA ARG A 281 -2.90 -14.06 7.21
C ARG A 281 -4.05 -14.98 6.81
N LEU A 282 -4.01 -16.26 7.21
CA LEU A 282 -5.11 -17.21 6.98
C LEU A 282 -6.34 -16.88 7.85
N ALA A 283 -6.14 -16.47 9.11
CA ALA A 283 -7.23 -16.03 9.99
C ALA A 283 -7.93 -14.77 9.43
N GLN A 284 -7.16 -13.76 9.01
CA GLN A 284 -7.68 -12.55 8.35
C GLN A 284 -8.47 -12.90 7.08
N ARG A 285 -7.94 -13.76 6.20
CA ARG A 285 -8.65 -14.24 5.00
C ARG A 285 -9.93 -15.01 5.32
N ARG A 286 -9.95 -15.78 6.42
CA ARG A 286 -11.17 -16.48 6.90
C ARG A 286 -12.21 -15.50 7.43
N ALA A 287 -11.83 -14.49 8.20
CA ALA A 287 -12.72 -13.46 8.71
C ALA A 287 -13.39 -12.66 7.58
N VAL A 288 -12.60 -12.13 6.64
CA VAL A 288 -13.13 -11.40 5.47
C VAL A 288 -14.06 -12.29 4.62
N ARG A 289 -13.71 -13.57 4.43
CA ARG A 289 -14.59 -14.51 3.73
C ARG A 289 -15.90 -14.77 4.47
N ALA A 290 -15.86 -14.89 5.80
CA ALA A 290 -17.05 -15.05 6.63
C ALA A 290 -17.97 -13.82 6.58
N GLU A 291 -17.42 -12.61 6.59
CA GLU A 291 -18.18 -11.37 6.38
C GLU A 291 -18.83 -11.29 5.01
N CYS A 292 -18.12 -11.66 3.94
CA CYS A 292 -18.70 -11.68 2.59
C CYS A 292 -19.84 -12.70 2.50
N LEU A 293 -19.69 -13.87 3.13
CA LEU A 293 -20.75 -14.88 3.21
C LEU A 293 -21.94 -14.42 4.06
N SER A 294 -21.74 -13.70 5.16
CA SER A 294 -22.85 -13.18 5.98
C SER A 294 -23.62 -12.06 5.28
N LYS A 295 -22.92 -11.17 4.55
CA LYS A 295 -23.53 -10.14 3.68
C LYS A 295 -24.34 -10.76 2.54
N TYR A 296 -23.82 -11.80 1.88
CA TYR A 296 -24.56 -12.54 0.85
C TYR A 296 -25.77 -13.29 1.43
N ALA A 297 -25.62 -13.92 2.60
CA ALA A 297 -26.70 -14.63 3.27
C ALA A 297 -27.84 -13.67 3.71
N SER A 298 -27.52 -12.46 4.19
CA SER A 298 -28.54 -11.48 4.59
C SER A 298 -29.29 -10.90 3.39
N GLN A 299 -28.62 -10.65 2.25
CA GLN A 299 -29.27 -10.30 0.99
C GLN A 299 -30.22 -11.40 0.50
N GLN A 300 -29.76 -12.66 0.48
CA GLN A 300 -30.59 -13.82 0.12
C GLN A 300 -31.75 -14.05 1.09
N GLN A 301 -31.62 -13.67 2.36
CA GLN A 301 -32.70 -13.70 3.34
C GLN A 301 -33.73 -12.59 3.09
N GLN A 302 -33.28 -11.36 2.82
CA GLN A 302 -34.16 -10.23 2.45
C GLN A 302 -34.97 -10.53 1.19
N GLU A 303 -34.34 -11.09 0.14
CA GLU A 303 -35.03 -11.54 -1.07
C GLU A 303 -36.11 -12.59 -0.77
N LYS A 304 -35.81 -13.59 0.08
CA LYS A 304 -36.78 -14.60 0.49
C LYS A 304 -37.94 -13.98 1.26
N GLU A 305 -37.66 -13.08 2.18
CA GLU A 305 -38.70 -12.37 2.93
C GLU A 305 -39.58 -11.49 2.05
N GLU A 306 -39.02 -10.81 1.05
CA GLU A 306 -39.82 -10.09 0.05
C GLU A 306 -40.73 -11.03 -0.75
N ARG A 307 -40.21 -12.17 -1.20
CA ARG A 307 -40.99 -13.19 -1.91
C ARG A 307 -42.10 -13.73 -1.00
N MET A 308 -41.83 -13.97 0.29
CA MET A 308 -42.84 -14.36 1.28
C MET A 308 -43.88 -13.25 1.53
N LYS A 309 -43.46 -11.98 1.64
CA LYS A 309 -44.37 -10.82 1.78
C LYS A 309 -45.25 -10.64 0.52
N LYS A 310 -44.72 -10.93 -0.68
CA LYS A 310 -45.49 -10.98 -1.95
C LYS A 310 -46.52 -12.12 -1.91
N ASN A 311 -46.10 -13.34 -1.56
CA ASN A 311 -46.98 -14.51 -1.43
C ASN A 311 -48.09 -14.30 -0.39
N GLN A 312 -47.78 -13.70 0.77
CA GLN A 312 -48.76 -13.35 1.82
C GLN A 312 -49.81 -12.35 1.29
N ARG A 313 -49.38 -11.28 0.62
CA ARG A 313 -50.31 -10.31 -0.02
C ARG A 313 -51.22 -10.97 -1.04
N GLU A 314 -50.73 -11.95 -1.80
CA GLU A 314 -51.52 -12.70 -2.77
C GLU A 314 -52.48 -13.71 -2.12
N TYR A 315 -52.05 -14.38 -1.05
CA TYR A 315 -52.90 -15.21 -0.20
C TYR A 315 -54.04 -14.38 0.44
N GLU A 316 -53.76 -13.21 1.00
CA GLU A 316 -54.79 -12.31 1.51
C GLU A 316 -55.74 -11.80 0.42
N ARG A 317 -55.22 -11.43 -0.76
CA ARG A 317 -56.03 -10.97 -1.90
C ARG A 317 -56.94 -12.09 -2.40
N THR A 318 -56.45 -13.33 -2.47
CA THR A 318 -57.24 -14.49 -2.89
C THR A 318 -58.26 -14.90 -1.82
N LEU A 319 -57.89 -14.93 -0.54
CA LEU A 319 -58.85 -15.08 0.58
C LEU A 319 -59.95 -14.03 0.54
N ARG A 320 -59.62 -12.73 0.42
CA ARG A 320 -60.61 -11.65 0.34
C ARG A 320 -61.55 -11.82 -0.87
N ARG A 321 -61.02 -12.22 -2.03
CA ARG A 321 -61.82 -12.56 -3.23
C ARG A 321 -62.72 -13.79 -3.00
N LEU A 322 -62.25 -14.83 -2.33
CA LEU A 322 -63.01 -16.05 -2.04
C LEU A 322 -64.13 -15.80 -1.02
N LEU A 323 -63.85 -15.05 0.05
CA LEU A 323 -64.84 -14.62 1.04
C LEU A 323 -65.92 -13.73 0.39
N ALA A 324 -65.54 -12.77 -0.46
CA ALA A 324 -66.49 -11.97 -1.22
C ALA A 324 -67.37 -12.83 -2.14
N LYS A 325 -66.78 -13.77 -2.89
CA LYS A 325 -67.53 -14.73 -3.72
C LYS A 325 -68.50 -15.59 -2.90
N ARG A 326 -68.08 -16.07 -1.72
CA ARG A 326 -68.92 -16.86 -0.82
C ARG A 326 -70.10 -16.04 -0.30
N ASN A 327 -69.85 -14.81 0.13
CA ASN A 327 -70.87 -13.93 0.72
C ASN A 327 -71.88 -13.43 -0.33
N LEU A 328 -71.49 -13.35 -1.61
CA LEU A 328 -72.40 -13.09 -2.74
C LEU A 328 -73.31 -14.28 -3.10
N GLY A 329 -73.08 -15.47 -2.52
CA GLY A 329 -74.06 -16.55 -2.42
C GLY A 329 -74.67 -17.10 -3.72
N GLY A 330 -74.06 -16.82 -4.88
CA GLY A 330 -74.61 -17.20 -6.19
C GLY A 330 -75.93 -16.50 -6.56
N ARG A 331 -76.35 -15.46 -5.85
CA ARG A 331 -77.62 -14.76 -6.06
C ARG A 331 -77.39 -13.27 -6.25
N SER A 332 -77.92 -12.70 -7.34
CA SER A 332 -78.04 -11.25 -7.49
C SER A 332 -79.04 -10.72 -6.46
N LEU A 333 -78.53 -10.19 -5.36
CA LEU A 333 -79.36 -9.53 -4.35
C LEU A 333 -80.08 -8.34 -4.99
N ARG A 334 -81.40 -8.33 -4.88
CA ARG A 334 -82.23 -7.15 -5.21
C ARG A 334 -81.82 -6.03 -4.26
N ARG A 335 -81.69 -4.80 -4.77
CA ARG A 335 -81.21 -3.65 -3.99
C ARG A 335 -82.10 -3.39 -2.77
N ASP A 336 -81.53 -3.55 -1.58
CA ASP A 336 -82.18 -3.24 -0.30
C ASP A 336 -82.00 -1.75 0.00
N ILE A 337 -82.88 -0.92 -0.57
CA ILE A 337 -82.82 0.56 -0.45
C ILE A 337 -82.66 1.02 1.01
N ILE A 338 -83.36 0.37 1.95
CA ILE A 338 -83.29 0.70 3.39
C ILE A 338 -81.86 0.53 3.95
N LYS A 339 -81.10 -0.46 3.46
CA LYS A 339 -79.70 -0.68 3.86
C LYS A 339 -78.74 0.26 3.12
N GLU A 340 -79.01 0.52 1.85
CA GLU A 340 -78.25 1.52 1.07
C GLU A 340 -78.37 2.92 1.70
N TYR A 341 -79.49 3.25 2.34
CA TYR A 341 -79.67 4.53 3.06
C TYR A 341 -79.29 4.50 4.56
N SER A 342 -79.08 3.33 5.18
CA SER A 342 -78.49 3.24 6.53
C SER A 342 -76.97 3.35 6.53
N ASP A 343 -76.34 2.81 5.48
CA ASP A 343 -74.89 2.73 5.38
C ASP A 343 -74.33 3.96 4.66
N TYR A 344 -73.76 4.92 5.40
CA TYR A 344 -73.13 6.12 4.81
C TYR A 344 -71.95 5.82 3.85
N GLY A 345 -71.40 4.60 3.88
CA GLY A 345 -70.42 4.10 2.91
C GLY A 345 -71.02 3.47 1.65
N SER A 346 -72.35 3.53 1.46
CA SER A 346 -73.02 2.98 0.28
C SER A 346 -72.84 3.85 -0.96
N GLN A 347 -73.22 3.31 -2.13
CA GLN A 347 -73.21 4.03 -3.39
C GLN A 347 -74.15 5.27 -3.41
N VAL A 348 -75.11 5.38 -2.48
CA VAL A 348 -76.05 6.52 -2.42
C VAL A 348 -75.34 7.78 -1.94
N TYR A 349 -74.58 7.68 -0.85
CA TYR A 349 -73.86 8.82 -0.26
C TYR A 349 -72.40 8.92 -0.75
N ALA A 350 -71.76 7.78 -1.02
CA ALA A 350 -70.37 7.68 -1.45
C ALA A 350 -70.26 6.91 -2.80
N PRO A 351 -70.73 7.49 -3.92
CA PRO A 351 -70.66 6.84 -5.22
C PRO A 351 -69.22 6.58 -5.66
N LEU A 352 -68.90 5.32 -5.99
CA LEU A 352 -67.61 4.94 -6.56
C LEU A 352 -67.45 5.53 -7.96
N THR A 353 -66.37 6.28 -8.21
CA THR A 353 -66.09 6.98 -9.48
C THR A 353 -66.15 6.09 -10.72
N ARG A 354 -65.75 4.81 -10.61
CA ARG A 354 -65.86 3.82 -11.71
C ARG A 354 -67.29 3.60 -12.22
N ASN A 355 -68.30 3.98 -11.43
CA ASN A 355 -69.72 3.85 -11.78
C ASN A 355 -70.23 5.08 -12.56
N GLY A 356 -69.38 6.07 -12.86
CA GLY A 356 -69.70 7.24 -13.69
C GLY A 356 -70.54 8.33 -13.01
N VAL A 357 -70.88 8.17 -11.72
CA VAL A 357 -71.63 9.15 -10.95
C VAL A 357 -70.66 10.15 -10.32
N PHE A 358 -70.68 11.38 -10.83
CA PHE A 358 -70.00 12.53 -10.25
C PHE A 358 -71.05 13.45 -9.63
N LEU A 359 -70.81 13.89 -8.39
CA LEU A 359 -71.60 14.94 -7.77
C LEU A 359 -71.29 16.30 -8.45
N ASP A 360 -72.14 17.30 -8.20
CA ASP A 360 -72.03 18.70 -8.61
C ASP A 360 -72.02 19.08 -10.11
N GLN A 361 -71.87 18.15 -11.07
CA GLN A 361 -71.88 18.49 -12.51
C GLN A 361 -73.15 19.24 -13.00
N ASN A 362 -74.28 19.12 -12.30
CA ASN A 362 -75.53 19.82 -12.61
C ASN A 362 -75.95 20.84 -11.53
N ALA A 363 -75.16 21.08 -10.49
CA ALA A 363 -75.56 21.99 -9.39
C ALA A 363 -75.90 23.40 -9.89
N GLN A 364 -75.09 23.92 -10.82
CA GLN A 364 -75.30 25.22 -11.49
C GLN A 364 -76.62 25.31 -12.27
N ARG A 365 -77.25 24.20 -12.67
CA ARG A 365 -78.54 24.21 -13.40
C ARG A 365 -79.75 24.48 -12.50
N TYR A 366 -79.57 24.41 -11.18
CA TYR A 366 -80.62 24.66 -10.18
C TYR A 366 -80.37 25.94 -9.37
N VAL A 367 -79.33 26.70 -9.72
CA VAL A 367 -79.15 28.07 -9.22
C VAL A 367 -80.10 28.96 -10.02
N VAL A 368 -81.16 29.46 -9.36
CA VAL A 368 -82.16 30.34 -9.98
C VAL A 368 -81.92 31.76 -9.46
N ASP A 369 -81.10 32.52 -10.20
CA ASP A 369 -80.80 33.91 -9.90
C ASP A 369 -82.04 34.78 -10.13
N THR A 370 -82.76 35.06 -9.03
CA THR A 370 -84.09 35.68 -9.07
C THR A 370 -84.04 37.20 -8.92
N ASN A 371 -83.45 37.87 -9.92
CA ASN A 371 -83.46 39.35 -10.09
C ASN A 371 -84.88 39.97 -10.03
N VAL A 372 -85.92 39.13 -10.13
CA VAL A 372 -87.35 39.40 -9.94
C VAL A 372 -87.67 39.88 -8.52
N LEU A 373 -86.91 39.43 -7.50
CA LEU A 373 -87.15 39.78 -6.10
C LEU A 373 -86.57 41.16 -5.72
N ASP A 374 -85.52 41.61 -6.40
CA ASP A 374 -84.84 42.88 -6.09
C ASP A 374 -85.62 44.11 -6.56
N HIS A 375 -86.57 43.94 -7.49
CA HIS A 375 -87.30 45.02 -8.13
C HIS A 375 -88.81 44.93 -7.83
N TYR A 376 -89.36 45.94 -7.16
CA TYR A 376 -90.79 45.98 -6.81
C TYR A 376 -91.73 45.87 -8.03
N GLU A 377 -91.34 46.45 -9.18
CA GLU A 377 -92.08 46.29 -10.43
C GLU A 377 -92.09 44.85 -10.98
N ALA A 378 -91.09 44.04 -10.64
CA ALA A 378 -91.01 42.64 -11.05
C ALA A 378 -91.79 41.74 -10.09
N LEU A 379 -91.81 42.08 -8.79
CA LEU A 379 -92.71 41.46 -7.80
C LEU A 379 -94.19 41.67 -8.16
N LEU A 380 -94.60 42.88 -8.55
CA LEU A 380 -95.99 43.15 -8.99
C LEU A 380 -96.37 42.40 -10.28
N LYS A 381 -95.44 42.20 -11.21
CA LYS A 381 -95.67 41.37 -12.41
C LYS A 381 -95.84 39.90 -12.01
N PHE A 382 -94.97 39.40 -11.13
CA PHE A 382 -95.03 38.03 -10.61
C PHE A 382 -96.32 37.77 -9.81
N GLU A 383 -96.82 38.74 -9.04
CA GLU A 383 -98.13 38.68 -8.37
C GLU A 383 -99.30 38.60 -9.38
N GLY A 384 -99.19 39.29 -10.51
CA GLY A 384 -100.18 39.22 -11.61
C GLY A 384 -100.11 37.94 -12.46
N ASP A 385 -98.92 37.36 -12.61
CA ASP A 385 -98.69 36.09 -13.33
C ASP A 385 -99.06 34.85 -12.49
N LEU A 386 -99.11 34.99 -11.16
CA LEU A 386 -99.53 33.93 -10.23
C LEU A 386 -101.03 33.61 -10.40
N PRO A 387 -101.42 32.35 -10.66
CA PRO A 387 -102.82 32.01 -10.85
C PRO A 387 -103.60 32.14 -9.54
N ALA A 388 -104.83 32.69 -9.59
CA ALA A 388 -105.70 32.85 -8.43
C ALA A 388 -106.01 31.57 -7.64
N SER A 389 -105.69 30.38 -8.19
CA SER A 389 -105.72 29.09 -7.50
C SER A 389 -104.68 28.93 -6.39
N GLU A 390 -103.65 29.78 -6.35
CA GLU A 390 -102.57 29.76 -5.35
C GLU A 390 -102.74 30.90 -4.33
N VAL A 391 -103.31 32.04 -4.76
CA VAL A 391 -103.69 33.17 -3.89
C VAL A 391 -104.92 32.85 -3.04
N VAL A 392 -105.86 32.01 -3.53
CA VAL A 392 -107.08 31.62 -2.81
C VAL A 392 -107.05 30.12 -2.44
N PRO A 393 -107.09 29.75 -1.15
CA PRO A 393 -106.91 28.35 -0.72
C PRO A 393 -108.12 27.46 -1.09
N LEU A 394 -107.96 26.69 -2.17
CA LEU A 394 -109.05 25.92 -2.76
C LEU A 394 -109.19 24.52 -2.12
N ILE A 395 -109.84 24.48 -0.95
CA ILE A 395 -110.01 23.28 -0.11
C ILE A 395 -110.77 22.16 -0.87
N LYS A 396 -110.03 21.16 -1.37
CA LYS A 396 -110.57 19.95 -2.00
C LYS A 396 -110.56 18.79 -1.00
N ALA A 397 -111.74 18.43 -0.48
CA ALA A 397 -111.89 17.23 0.35
C ALA A 397 -111.48 15.95 -0.43
N PRO A 398 -110.77 14.99 0.20
CA PRO A 398 -110.25 13.82 -0.49
C PRO A 398 -111.38 12.89 -0.95
N LYS A 399 -111.45 12.63 -2.26
CA LYS A 399 -112.42 11.69 -2.83
C LYS A 399 -112.03 10.25 -2.47
N LEU A 400 -112.90 9.56 -1.72
CA LEU A 400 -112.76 8.14 -1.39
C LEU A 400 -112.65 7.29 -2.66
N LYS A 401 -111.52 6.60 -2.83
CA LYS A 401 -111.37 5.55 -3.85
C LYS A 401 -112.20 4.34 -3.40
N ARG A 402 -113.03 3.79 -4.29
CA ARG A 402 -113.74 2.52 -4.02
C ARG A 402 -112.70 1.38 -3.96
N PRO A 403 -112.78 0.45 -3.00
CA PRO A 403 -111.81 -0.62 -2.87
C PRO A 403 -111.89 -1.58 -4.07
N THR A 404 -110.73 -2.07 -4.49
CA THR A 404 -110.55 -2.98 -5.62
C THR A 404 -110.77 -4.43 -5.17
N CYS A 405 -111.20 -5.31 -6.08
CA CYS A 405 -111.54 -6.71 -5.77
C CYS A 405 -110.45 -7.52 -5.01
N ARG A 406 -109.16 -7.14 -5.11
CA ARG A 406 -108.07 -7.73 -4.30
C ARG A 406 -108.14 -7.35 -2.83
N GLU A 407 -108.52 -6.13 -2.48
CA GLU A 407 -108.60 -5.65 -1.09
C GLU A 407 -109.73 -6.36 -0.35
N LEU A 408 -110.85 -6.63 -1.03
CA LEU A 408 -111.94 -7.47 -0.50
C LEU A 408 -111.57 -8.95 -0.30
N LYS A 409 -110.53 -9.46 -0.98
CA LYS A 409 -109.95 -10.77 -0.66
C LYS A 409 -109.05 -10.67 0.57
N ASN A 410 -108.09 -9.76 0.56
CA ASN A 410 -107.17 -9.52 1.68
C ASN A 410 -107.91 -9.31 3.02
N MET A 411 -109.07 -8.62 3.02
CA MET A 411 -109.92 -8.46 4.21
C MET A 411 -110.52 -9.79 4.68
N LYS A 412 -111.03 -10.63 3.77
CA LYS A 412 -111.53 -11.98 4.10
C LYS A 412 -110.41 -12.91 4.57
N ASP A 413 -109.23 -12.78 3.99
CA ASP A 413 -108.05 -13.56 4.38
C ASP A 413 -107.55 -13.14 5.78
N GLN A 414 -107.61 -11.83 6.11
CA GLN A 414 -107.37 -11.33 7.47
C GLN A 414 -108.45 -11.77 8.48
N GLU A 415 -109.72 -11.85 8.07
CA GLU A 415 -110.79 -12.39 8.92
C GLU A 415 -110.66 -13.90 9.13
N ALA A 416 -110.20 -14.65 8.13
CA ALA A 416 -109.87 -16.06 8.25
C ALA A 416 -108.70 -16.26 9.22
N LEU A 417 -107.59 -15.53 9.03
CA LEU A 417 -106.44 -15.55 9.94
C LEU A 417 -106.83 -15.17 11.38
N LYS A 418 -107.72 -14.19 11.59
CA LYS A 418 -108.23 -13.88 12.94
C LYS A 418 -109.04 -15.03 13.55
N LYS A 419 -109.84 -15.74 12.76
CA LYS A 419 -110.60 -16.93 13.21
C LYS A 419 -109.68 -18.13 13.48
N GLU A 420 -108.60 -18.29 12.72
CA GLU A 420 -107.57 -19.30 12.98
C GLU A 420 -106.73 -18.96 14.22
N VAL A 421 -106.34 -17.70 14.42
CA VAL A 421 -105.63 -17.26 15.64
C VAL A 421 -106.49 -17.50 16.88
N LEU A 422 -107.79 -17.18 16.86
CA LEU A 422 -108.71 -17.46 17.98
C LEU A 422 -108.82 -18.96 18.27
N ARG A 423 -108.97 -19.82 17.26
CA ARG A 423 -108.92 -21.29 17.43
C ARG A 423 -107.59 -21.76 18.03
N MET A 424 -106.47 -21.22 17.52
CA MET A 424 -105.13 -21.47 18.05
C MET A 424 -104.90 -20.86 19.44
N GLU A 425 -105.80 -20.06 19.99
CA GLU A 425 -105.79 -19.58 21.38
C GLU A 425 -106.71 -20.40 22.30
N GLU A 426 -107.75 -21.01 21.75
CA GLU A 426 -108.57 -22.02 22.41
C GLU A 426 -107.79 -23.33 22.59
N GLU A 427 -107.10 -23.81 21.55
CA GLU A 427 -106.29 -25.04 21.59
C GLU A 427 -105.11 -24.98 22.60
N LYS A 428 -104.55 -23.77 22.84
CA LYS A 428 -103.47 -23.53 23.81
C LYS A 428 -103.85 -23.71 25.27
N LYS A 429 -105.15 -23.87 25.60
CA LYS A 429 -105.62 -24.08 26.98
C LYS A 429 -105.48 -25.52 27.47
N ASN A 430 -105.09 -26.45 26.59
CA ASN A 430 -104.67 -27.80 26.97
C ASN A 430 -103.15 -27.84 27.24
N PRO A 431 -102.66 -28.56 28.27
CA PRO A 431 -101.23 -28.68 28.53
C PRO A 431 -100.52 -29.45 27.41
N LEU A 432 -99.76 -28.74 26.57
CA LEU A 432 -99.14 -29.25 25.35
C LEU A 432 -98.04 -30.29 25.64
N ARG A 433 -98.41 -31.57 25.70
CA ARG A 433 -97.51 -32.73 25.85
C ARG A 433 -96.77 -33.06 24.53
N LEU A 434 -96.09 -32.08 23.94
CA LEU A 434 -95.36 -32.21 22.68
C LEU A 434 -93.94 -32.74 22.86
N LEU A 435 -93.83 -34.01 23.28
CA LEU A 435 -92.65 -34.80 22.91
C LEU A 435 -92.73 -35.06 21.40
N LYS A 436 -91.81 -34.47 20.62
CA LYS A 436 -91.57 -34.94 19.25
C LYS A 436 -91.23 -36.43 19.32
N ARG A 437 -92.04 -37.27 18.67
CA ARG A 437 -91.70 -38.69 18.47
C ARG A 437 -90.53 -38.75 17.50
N ILE A 438 -89.31 -38.75 18.04
CA ILE A 438 -88.11 -39.07 17.29
C ILE A 438 -88.31 -40.47 16.73
N GLU A 439 -88.22 -40.62 15.41
CA GLU A 439 -88.25 -41.93 14.77
C GLU A 439 -87.02 -42.70 15.23
N LYS A 440 -87.23 -43.92 15.76
CA LYS A 440 -86.10 -44.78 16.12
C LYS A 440 -85.37 -45.15 14.83
N PRO A 441 -84.05 -44.92 14.71
CA PRO A 441 -83.30 -45.46 13.58
C PRO A 441 -83.42 -46.99 13.55
N VAL A 442 -83.30 -47.56 12.35
CA VAL A 442 -83.29 -49.02 12.14
C VAL A 442 -82.27 -49.66 13.10
N PRO A 443 -82.62 -50.75 13.81
CA PRO A 443 -81.67 -51.40 14.70
C PRO A 443 -80.42 -51.82 13.92
N LEU A 444 -79.25 -51.40 14.42
CA LEU A 444 -77.97 -51.84 13.88
C LEU A 444 -77.85 -53.37 14.00
N PRO A 445 -77.06 -54.04 13.14
CA PRO A 445 -76.61 -55.39 13.45
C PRO A 445 -75.95 -55.42 14.84
N PRO A 446 -76.07 -56.52 15.61
CA PRO A 446 -75.50 -56.60 16.95
C PRO A 446 -73.99 -56.36 16.88
N ALA A 447 -73.55 -55.25 17.47
CA ALA A 447 -72.15 -54.85 17.46
C ALA A 447 -71.27 -55.94 18.13
N PRO A 448 -70.01 -56.13 17.67
CA PRO A 448 -69.08 -57.01 18.36
C PRO A 448 -68.94 -56.54 19.82
N LYS A 449 -69.11 -57.47 20.77
CA LYS A 449 -68.87 -57.18 22.18
C LYS A 449 -67.37 -56.98 22.37
N VAL A 450 -66.94 -55.72 22.45
CA VAL A 450 -65.64 -55.37 23.03
C VAL A 450 -65.68 -55.79 24.50
N GLU A 451 -64.58 -56.35 24.99
CA GLU A 451 -64.46 -56.79 26.38
C GLU A 451 -64.61 -55.59 27.33
N ALA A 452 -65.25 -55.82 28.49
CA ALA A 452 -65.38 -54.76 29.48
C ALA A 452 -63.98 -54.33 29.97
N PRO A 453 -63.65 -53.02 29.99
CA PRO A 453 -62.38 -52.57 30.54
C PRO A 453 -62.23 -53.05 32.00
N PRO A 454 -61.04 -53.51 32.41
CA PRO A 454 -60.84 -53.96 33.79
C PRO A 454 -61.09 -52.82 34.78
N GLU A 455 -61.52 -53.18 35.99
CA GLU A 455 -62.01 -52.24 37.00
C GLU A 455 -60.99 -51.12 37.31
N GLY A 456 -61.49 -49.90 37.48
CA GLY A 456 -60.66 -48.71 37.68
C GLY A 456 -60.08 -48.06 36.41
N TYR A 457 -60.41 -48.54 35.20
CA TYR A 457 -60.14 -47.76 33.97
C TYR A 457 -61.13 -46.61 33.78
N GLU A 458 -62.43 -46.81 34.04
CA GLU A 458 -63.44 -45.76 33.96
C GLU A 458 -63.13 -44.59 34.91
N GLU A 459 -62.64 -44.87 36.12
CA GLU A 459 -62.21 -43.84 37.08
C GLU A 459 -61.04 -42.99 36.55
N LYS A 460 -60.09 -43.61 35.85
CA LYS A 460 -58.97 -42.91 35.20
C LYS A 460 -59.46 -42.06 34.04
N GLU A 461 -60.39 -42.55 33.23
CA GLU A 461 -61.00 -41.76 32.16
C GLU A 461 -61.81 -40.58 32.72
N LEU A 462 -62.59 -40.78 33.78
CA LEU A 462 -63.32 -39.71 34.47
C LEU A 462 -62.36 -38.67 35.07
N ALA A 463 -61.25 -39.10 35.66
CA ALA A 463 -60.20 -38.19 36.16
C ALA A 463 -59.52 -37.42 35.02
N VAL A 464 -59.21 -38.06 33.89
CA VAL A 464 -58.65 -37.40 32.68
C VAL A 464 -59.66 -36.42 32.07
N ILE A 465 -60.96 -36.78 32.01
CA ILE A 465 -62.04 -35.90 31.55
C ILE A 465 -62.21 -34.70 32.49
N PHE A 466 -62.09 -34.89 33.81
CA PHE A 466 -62.11 -33.81 34.79
C PHE A 466 -60.89 -32.88 34.63
N LEU A 467 -59.68 -33.44 34.46
CA LEU A 467 -58.48 -32.68 34.18
C LEU A 467 -58.60 -31.87 32.88
N GLN A 468 -59.14 -32.47 31.81
CA GLN A 468 -59.43 -31.76 30.55
C GLN A 468 -60.47 -30.64 30.75
N LYS A 469 -61.52 -30.85 31.54
CA LYS A 469 -62.52 -29.81 31.86
C LYS A 469 -61.86 -28.65 32.61
N LEU A 470 -61.01 -28.93 33.61
CA LEU A 470 -60.25 -27.92 34.34
C LEU A 470 -59.29 -27.15 33.42
N LEU A 471 -58.51 -27.84 32.58
CA LEU A 471 -57.57 -27.20 31.66
C LEU A 471 -58.30 -26.32 30.62
N ARG A 472 -59.43 -26.77 30.07
CA ARG A 472 -60.28 -25.97 29.16
C ARG A 472 -60.85 -24.75 29.89
N GLY A 473 -61.35 -24.91 31.11
CA GLY A 473 -61.85 -23.80 31.94
C GLY A 473 -60.75 -22.76 32.25
N ARG A 474 -59.56 -23.21 32.64
CA ARG A 474 -58.40 -22.34 32.93
C ARG A 474 -57.89 -21.64 31.67
N ALA A 475 -57.95 -22.29 30.51
CA ALA A 475 -57.62 -21.67 29.22
C ALA A 475 -58.61 -20.56 28.84
N VAL A 476 -59.93 -20.80 28.99
CA VAL A 476 -60.96 -19.78 28.75
C VAL A 476 -60.82 -18.61 29.74
N GLN A 477 -60.55 -18.89 31.02
CA GLN A 477 -60.24 -17.85 32.01
C GLN A 477 -59.00 -17.03 31.63
N LYS A 478 -57.91 -17.67 31.20
CA LYS A 478 -56.70 -16.96 30.75
C LYS A 478 -56.96 -16.10 29.51
N GLN A 479 -57.70 -16.62 28.52
CA GLN A 479 -58.12 -15.86 27.35
C GLN A 479 -59.01 -14.65 27.72
N MET A 480 -59.89 -14.80 28.71
CA MET A 480 -60.68 -13.71 29.26
C MET A 480 -59.80 -12.65 29.95
N PHE A 481 -58.84 -13.06 30.81
CA PHE A 481 -57.92 -12.12 31.46
C PHE A 481 -57.03 -11.39 30.45
N GLU A 482 -56.43 -12.09 29.49
CA GLU A 482 -55.68 -11.48 28.40
C GLU A 482 -56.54 -10.52 27.56
N GLY A 483 -57.83 -10.81 27.38
CA GLY A 483 -58.78 -9.91 26.73
C GLY A 483 -59.06 -8.65 27.56
N LEU A 484 -59.25 -8.80 28.87
CA LEU A 484 -59.42 -7.69 29.82
C LEU A 484 -58.17 -6.81 29.91
N GLU A 485 -56.97 -7.38 29.76
CA GLU A 485 -55.71 -6.64 29.69
C GLU A 485 -55.55 -5.89 28.35
N LYS A 486 -55.75 -6.58 27.23
CA LYS A 486 -55.70 -5.97 25.87
C LYS A 486 -56.74 -4.86 25.68
N HIS A 487 -57.88 -4.93 26.37
CA HIS A 487 -58.92 -3.91 26.37
C HIS A 487 -58.95 -3.07 27.65
N ARG A 488 -57.91 -3.10 28.51
CA ARG A 488 -57.91 -2.38 29.79
C ARG A 488 -58.12 -0.88 29.61
N ASN A 489 -57.43 -0.27 28.64
CA ASN A 489 -57.55 1.15 28.31
C ASN A 489 -58.98 1.47 27.83
N LEU A 490 -59.53 0.69 26.88
CA LEU A 490 -60.91 0.83 26.40
C LEU A 490 -61.95 0.64 27.52
N ILE A 491 -61.72 -0.27 28.47
CA ILE A 491 -62.58 -0.48 29.64
C ILE A 491 -62.49 0.71 30.61
N GLN A 492 -61.30 1.32 30.76
CA GLN A 492 -61.15 2.57 31.51
C GLN A 492 -61.83 3.73 30.78
N GLU A 493 -61.63 3.92 29.48
CA GLU A 493 -62.31 4.91 28.63
C GLU A 493 -63.84 4.78 28.76
N LEU A 494 -64.40 3.59 28.54
CA LEU A 494 -65.85 3.36 28.69
C LEU A 494 -66.33 3.66 30.11
N ARG A 495 -65.60 3.26 31.16
CA ARG A 495 -65.91 3.62 32.55
C ARG A 495 -65.85 5.13 32.79
N THR A 496 -64.88 5.84 32.18
CA THR A 496 -64.80 7.31 32.28
C THR A 496 -66.03 7.97 31.67
N THR A 497 -66.46 7.53 30.48
CA THR A 497 -67.67 8.05 29.81
C THR A 497 -68.98 7.73 30.55
N HIS A 498 -68.98 6.78 31.49
CA HIS A 498 -70.19 6.32 32.18
C HIS A 498 -70.35 6.86 33.62
N ALA A 499 -69.45 7.74 34.08
CA ALA A 499 -69.55 8.35 35.41
C ALA A 499 -70.56 9.49 35.45
N LEU A 500 -71.74 9.20 36.01
CA LEU A 500 -72.85 10.15 36.16
C LEU A 500 -72.81 10.96 37.48
N GLN A 501 -71.87 10.66 38.38
CA GLN A 501 -71.69 11.32 39.67
C GLN A 501 -70.53 12.32 39.61
N ARG A 502 -70.68 13.50 40.23
CA ARG A 502 -69.71 14.61 40.18
C ARG A 502 -68.33 14.23 40.75
N GLU A 503 -68.29 13.58 41.90
CA GLU A 503 -67.05 13.06 42.51
C GLU A 503 -66.30 12.12 41.55
N GLY A 504 -67.05 11.29 40.81
CA GLY A 504 -66.52 10.40 39.78
C GLY A 504 -66.11 11.10 38.48
N GLN A 505 -66.42 12.38 38.29
CA GLN A 505 -65.95 13.23 37.19
C GLN A 505 -64.70 14.01 37.62
N GLU A 506 -64.71 14.62 38.81
CA GLU A 506 -63.57 15.33 39.41
C GLU A 506 -62.34 14.42 39.56
N LEU A 507 -62.53 13.17 40.04
CA LEU A 507 -61.46 12.18 40.10
C LEU A 507 -60.85 11.90 38.72
N GLN A 508 -61.66 11.77 37.68
CA GLN A 508 -61.15 11.56 36.32
C GLN A 508 -60.45 12.78 35.74
N GLU A 509 -60.89 13.99 36.05
CA GLU A 509 -60.19 15.20 35.64
C GLU A 509 -58.81 15.28 36.29
N SER A 510 -58.68 14.81 37.55
CA SER A 510 -57.38 14.63 38.20
C SER A 510 -56.51 13.56 37.53
N GLU A 511 -57.07 12.38 37.19
CA GLU A 511 -56.34 11.31 36.48
C GLU A 511 -55.93 11.74 35.06
N LYS A 512 -56.78 12.48 34.35
CA LYS A 512 -56.49 13.09 33.04
C LYS A 512 -55.40 14.15 33.17
N ALA A 513 -55.44 14.99 34.20
CA ALA A 513 -54.39 15.99 34.45
C ALA A 513 -53.02 15.33 34.74
N VAL A 514 -52.99 14.26 35.54
CA VAL A 514 -51.76 13.51 35.88
C VAL A 514 -51.22 12.74 34.68
N THR A 515 -52.07 12.09 33.88
CA THR A 515 -51.61 11.41 32.65
C THR A 515 -51.09 12.41 31.61
N LEU A 516 -51.73 13.58 31.46
CA LEU A 516 -51.26 14.65 30.58
C LEU A 516 -49.98 15.34 31.09
N SER A 517 -49.72 15.40 32.40
CA SER A 517 -48.44 15.93 32.91
C SER A 517 -47.30 14.94 32.68
N LEU A 518 -47.53 13.64 32.97
CA LEU A 518 -46.56 12.58 32.71
C LEU A 518 -46.22 12.45 31.21
N GLN A 519 -47.20 12.60 30.31
CA GLN A 519 -46.94 12.65 28.86
C GLN A 519 -46.04 13.83 28.48
N LYS A 520 -46.36 15.04 28.95
CA LYS A 520 -45.53 16.25 28.70
C LYS A 520 -44.12 16.11 29.28
N GLU A 521 -43.95 15.37 30.37
CA GLU A 521 -42.63 15.06 30.93
C GLU A 521 -41.88 14.03 30.08
N ALA A 522 -42.54 12.96 29.64
CA ALA A 522 -41.96 11.99 28.71
C ALA A 522 -41.50 12.64 27.40
N GLU A 523 -42.30 13.53 26.81
CA GLU A 523 -41.95 14.35 25.64
C GLU A 523 -40.71 15.21 25.90
N ARG A 524 -40.69 15.96 27.01
CA ARG A 524 -39.53 16.77 27.42
C ARG A 524 -38.27 15.92 27.63
N HIS A 525 -38.42 14.69 28.12
CA HIS A 525 -37.30 13.76 28.28
C HIS A 525 -36.83 13.19 26.94
N ALA A 526 -37.73 12.81 26.04
CA ALA A 526 -37.39 12.36 24.68
C ALA A 526 -36.63 13.46 23.90
N VAL A 527 -37.08 14.71 23.97
CA VAL A 527 -36.37 15.86 23.35
C VAL A 527 -35.01 16.11 24.00
N LYS A 528 -34.88 15.99 25.32
CA LYS A 528 -33.57 16.10 26.01
C LYS A 528 -32.62 14.97 25.60
N VAL A 529 -33.13 13.76 25.36
CA VAL A 529 -32.34 12.61 24.88
C VAL A 529 -31.90 12.82 23.43
N SER A 530 -32.80 13.14 22.50
CA SER A 530 -32.42 13.35 21.10
C SER A 530 -31.41 14.49 20.89
N VAL A 531 -31.49 15.57 21.70
CA VAL A 531 -30.48 16.64 21.73
C VAL A 531 -29.14 16.18 22.31
N ARG A 532 -29.11 15.24 23.26
CA ARG A 532 -27.88 14.62 23.75
C ARG A 532 -27.27 13.70 22.69
N ASP A 533 -28.09 12.82 22.10
CA ASP A 533 -27.65 11.85 21.09
C ASP A 533 -27.11 12.57 19.84
N SER A 534 -27.76 13.65 19.41
CA SER A 534 -27.27 14.53 18.33
C SER A 534 -25.90 15.13 18.65
N ARG A 535 -25.65 15.57 19.90
CA ARG A 535 -24.35 16.09 20.33
C ARG A 535 -23.29 14.99 20.42
N VAL A 536 -23.64 13.81 20.92
CA VAL A 536 -22.74 12.65 20.98
C VAL A 536 -22.36 12.20 19.58
N ALA A 537 -23.30 12.15 18.63
CA ALA A 537 -23.05 11.85 17.22
C ALA A 537 -22.18 12.91 16.52
N ALA A 538 -22.37 14.20 16.84
CA ALA A 538 -21.51 15.27 16.32
C ALA A 538 -20.07 15.18 16.84
N LEU A 539 -19.89 14.90 18.15
CA LEU A 539 -18.57 14.73 18.77
C LEU A 539 -17.85 13.46 18.29
N SER A 540 -18.55 12.32 18.19
CA SER A 540 -17.97 11.09 17.66
C SER A 540 -17.67 11.21 16.17
N GLY A 541 -18.50 11.90 15.40
CA GLY A 541 -18.25 12.26 14.01
C GLY A 541 -16.95 13.07 13.83
N ALA A 542 -16.77 14.14 14.62
CA ALA A 542 -15.54 14.93 14.61
C ALA A 542 -14.31 14.06 14.95
N MET A 543 -14.35 13.29 16.04
CA MET A 543 -13.25 12.39 16.43
C MET A 543 -12.96 11.27 15.42
N VAL A 544 -13.90 10.93 14.53
CA VAL A 544 -13.68 10.01 13.41
C VAL A 544 -13.03 10.73 12.24
N VAL A 545 -13.46 11.94 11.90
CA VAL A 545 -12.83 12.79 10.88
C VAL A 545 -11.37 13.08 11.25
N ASP A 546 -11.09 13.57 12.46
CA ASP A 546 -9.73 13.87 12.93
C ASP A 546 -8.78 12.66 12.79
N LYS A 547 -9.29 11.45 13.06
CA LYS A 547 -8.52 10.20 12.94
C LYS A 547 -8.34 9.77 11.49
N LEU A 548 -9.35 9.92 10.63
CA LEU A 548 -9.25 9.59 9.21
C LEU A 548 -8.31 10.57 8.49
N ASP A 549 -8.37 11.85 8.82
CA ASP A 549 -7.46 12.88 8.30
C ASP A 549 -6.01 12.59 8.75
N ALA A 550 -5.79 12.31 10.04
CA ALA A 550 -4.47 11.90 10.54
C ALA A 550 -3.92 10.63 9.86
N LEU A 551 -4.76 9.61 9.65
CA LEU A 551 -4.38 8.41 8.90
C LEU A 551 -4.10 8.71 7.42
N SER A 552 -4.84 9.61 6.79
CA SER A 552 -4.61 10.03 5.39
C SER A 552 -3.26 10.74 5.23
N LEU A 553 -2.91 11.63 6.18
CA LEU A 553 -1.62 12.33 6.20
C LEU A 553 -0.45 11.37 6.43
N VAL A 554 -0.63 10.35 7.29
CA VAL A 554 0.37 9.28 7.46
C VAL A 554 0.52 8.43 6.19
N LEU A 555 -0.57 8.12 5.49
CA LEU A 555 -0.52 7.37 4.22
C LEU A 555 0.19 8.16 3.10
N VAL A 556 -0.11 9.45 2.95
CA VAL A 556 0.60 10.34 1.99
C VAL A 556 2.08 10.42 2.34
N ARG A 557 2.41 10.65 3.62
CA ARG A 557 3.81 10.66 4.08
C ARG A 557 4.54 9.36 3.78
N LEU A 558 3.91 8.20 3.96
CA LEU A 558 4.52 6.90 3.64
C LEU A 558 4.78 6.74 2.14
N GLN A 559 3.88 7.22 1.28
CA GLN A 559 4.08 7.25 -0.18
C GLN A 559 5.22 8.20 -0.57
N ASP A 560 5.34 9.36 0.09
CA ASP A 560 6.47 10.29 -0.11
C ASP A 560 7.80 9.69 0.35
N GLU A 561 7.82 8.98 1.49
CA GLU A 561 8.99 8.25 1.97
C GLU A 561 9.40 7.11 1.02
N GLU A 562 8.46 6.39 0.41
CA GLU A 562 8.74 5.38 -0.61
C GLU A 562 9.29 5.99 -1.90
N GLN A 563 8.69 7.08 -2.39
CA GLN A 563 9.20 7.83 -3.54
C GLN A 563 10.62 8.34 -3.28
N ALA A 564 10.88 8.92 -2.10
CA ALA A 564 12.21 9.37 -1.69
C ALA A 564 13.23 8.22 -1.66
N ARG A 565 12.87 7.03 -1.15
CA ARG A 565 13.71 5.83 -1.19
C ARG A 565 14.05 5.42 -2.63
N VAL A 566 13.09 5.47 -3.56
CA VAL A 566 13.31 5.16 -4.99
C VAL A 566 14.24 6.19 -5.65
N PHE A 567 14.05 7.49 -5.38
CA PHE A 567 14.95 8.54 -5.88
C PHE A 567 16.37 8.38 -5.32
N MET A 568 16.53 8.09 -4.03
CA MET A 568 17.82 7.82 -3.40
C MET A 568 18.52 6.59 -3.97
N ALA A 569 17.79 5.48 -4.21
CA ALA A 569 18.34 4.29 -4.85
C ALA A 569 18.83 4.58 -6.28
N LYS A 570 18.06 5.34 -7.06
CA LYS A 570 18.45 5.78 -8.42
C LYS A 570 19.68 6.70 -8.39
N ALA A 571 19.71 7.67 -7.46
CA ALA A 571 20.84 8.58 -7.28
C ALA A 571 22.12 7.83 -6.86
N ASN A 572 22.02 6.88 -5.93
CA ASN A 572 23.13 6.02 -5.51
C ASN A 572 23.64 5.16 -6.67
N ARG A 573 22.77 4.56 -7.50
CA ARG A 573 23.21 3.83 -8.71
C ARG A 573 24.00 4.73 -9.67
N VAL A 574 23.56 5.97 -9.90
CA VAL A 574 24.27 6.96 -10.73
C VAL A 574 25.56 7.48 -10.07
N ARG A 575 25.65 7.47 -8.73
CA ARG A 575 26.91 7.72 -8.01
C ARG A 575 27.88 6.55 -8.18
N HIS A 576 27.46 5.31 -7.99
CA HIS A 576 28.32 4.13 -8.14
C HIS A 576 28.84 3.97 -9.58
N LEU A 577 28.02 4.24 -10.59
CA LEU A 577 28.47 4.25 -11.99
C LEU A 577 29.58 5.28 -12.24
N ARG A 578 29.38 6.54 -11.83
CA ARG A 578 30.40 7.60 -11.96
C ARG A 578 31.67 7.30 -11.15
N VAL A 579 31.54 6.75 -9.94
CA VAL A 579 32.71 6.35 -9.13
C VAL A 579 33.47 5.19 -9.80
N ALA A 580 32.80 4.27 -10.48
CA ALA A 580 33.42 3.19 -11.25
C ALA A 580 34.05 3.67 -12.58
N GLU A 581 33.48 4.70 -13.21
CA GLU A 581 34.07 5.38 -14.37
C GLU A 581 35.31 6.18 -13.98
N GLU A 582 35.25 6.91 -12.86
CA GLU A 582 36.41 7.62 -12.28
C GLU A 582 37.50 6.66 -11.81
N SER A 583 37.17 5.53 -11.17
CA SER A 583 38.18 4.57 -10.71
C SER A 583 38.89 3.89 -11.88
N LYS A 584 38.18 3.59 -12.99
CA LYS A 584 38.82 3.15 -14.24
C LYS A 584 39.78 4.19 -14.79
N ARG A 585 39.37 5.46 -14.87
CA ARG A 585 40.27 6.55 -15.31
C ARG A 585 41.49 6.70 -14.41
N ARG A 586 41.33 6.62 -13.08
CA ARG A 586 42.46 6.63 -12.13
C ARG A 586 43.40 5.45 -12.38
N GLN A 587 42.89 4.24 -12.58
CA GLN A 587 43.70 3.05 -12.91
C GLN A 587 44.42 3.18 -14.27
N GLU A 588 43.79 3.82 -15.27
CA GLU A 588 44.43 4.12 -16.56
C GLU A 588 45.51 5.21 -16.45
N GLU A 589 45.32 6.21 -15.58
CA GLU A 589 46.35 7.22 -15.27
C GLU A 589 47.49 6.64 -14.44
N GLU A 590 47.20 5.80 -13.43
CA GLU A 590 48.19 5.13 -12.59
C GLU A 590 49.08 4.20 -13.41
N LYS A 591 48.51 3.45 -14.37
CA LYS A 591 49.28 2.65 -15.34
C LYS A 591 50.19 3.52 -16.19
N LYS A 592 49.68 4.60 -16.78
CA LYS A 592 50.50 5.55 -17.57
C LYS A 592 51.61 6.19 -16.75
N ARG A 593 51.39 6.46 -15.45
CA ARG A 593 52.44 6.93 -14.54
C ARG A 593 53.48 5.85 -14.31
N ALA A 594 53.09 4.61 -14.00
CA ALA A 594 54.02 3.49 -13.85
C ALA A 594 54.85 3.24 -15.13
N GLU A 595 54.22 3.26 -16.31
CA GLU A 595 54.88 3.18 -17.62
C GLU A 595 55.91 4.31 -17.81
N VAL A 596 55.55 5.56 -17.47
CA VAL A 596 56.46 6.72 -17.52
C VAL A 596 57.58 6.61 -16.48
N ASP A 597 57.32 6.10 -15.27
CA ASP A 597 58.31 5.89 -14.21
C ASP A 597 59.29 4.76 -14.56
N GLU A 598 58.86 3.77 -15.35
CA GLU A 598 59.74 2.73 -15.92
C GLU A 598 60.60 3.27 -17.06
N ILE A 599 60.02 4.04 -17.99
CA ILE A 599 60.76 4.74 -19.05
C ILE A 599 61.78 5.70 -18.43
N TYR A 600 61.40 6.46 -17.40
CA TYR A 600 62.31 7.37 -16.68
C TYR A 600 63.45 6.61 -16.00
N ARG A 601 63.17 5.48 -15.32
CA ARG A 601 64.21 4.61 -14.76
C ARG A 601 65.16 4.06 -15.83
N GLN A 602 64.66 3.69 -17.00
CA GLN A 602 65.49 3.25 -18.13
C GLN A 602 66.37 4.39 -18.65
N VAL A 603 65.83 5.59 -18.84
CA VAL A 603 66.57 6.79 -19.29
C VAL A 603 67.64 7.21 -18.28
N VAL A 604 67.31 7.23 -16.99
CA VAL A 604 68.27 7.51 -15.90
C VAL A 604 69.38 6.46 -15.89
N LYS A 605 69.05 5.16 -16.04
CA LYS A 605 70.07 4.11 -16.12
C LYS A 605 70.97 4.29 -17.35
N VAL A 606 70.43 4.58 -18.53
CA VAL A 606 71.24 4.84 -19.73
C VAL A 606 72.15 6.06 -19.53
N HIS A 607 71.70 7.11 -18.85
CA HIS A 607 72.57 8.24 -18.50
C HIS A 607 73.66 7.88 -17.48
N GLN A 608 73.37 7.01 -16.51
CA GLN A 608 74.37 6.47 -15.58
C GLN A 608 75.38 5.58 -16.31
N ASP A 609 74.91 4.59 -17.09
CA ASP A 609 75.75 3.71 -17.91
C ASP A 609 76.65 4.53 -18.87
N THR A 610 76.14 5.64 -19.43
CA THR A 610 76.91 6.56 -20.29
C THR A 610 77.94 7.39 -19.51
N ALA A 611 77.59 7.89 -18.32
CA ALA A 611 78.52 8.62 -17.47
C ALA A 611 79.64 7.72 -16.95
N ASP A 612 79.31 6.49 -16.52
CA ASP A 612 80.27 5.46 -16.13
C ASP A 612 81.18 5.05 -17.29
N GLN A 613 80.66 4.97 -18.52
CA GLN A 613 81.47 4.68 -19.71
C GLN A 613 82.44 5.83 -20.02
N TYR A 614 81.98 7.08 -20.01
CA TYR A 614 82.85 8.24 -20.18
C TYR A 614 83.93 8.35 -19.08
N LEU A 615 83.56 8.07 -17.83
CA LEU A 615 84.52 8.04 -16.72
C LEU A 615 85.55 6.91 -16.88
N LYS A 616 85.15 5.72 -17.37
CA LYS A 616 86.10 4.65 -17.71
C LYS A 616 87.05 5.07 -18.82
N GLU A 617 86.55 5.64 -19.92
CA GLU A 617 87.37 6.11 -21.03
C GLU A 617 88.41 7.15 -20.56
N VAL A 618 88.01 8.13 -19.73
CA VAL A 618 88.95 9.10 -19.13
C VAL A 618 89.95 8.44 -18.16
N ILE A 619 89.54 7.43 -17.39
CA ILE A 619 90.44 6.68 -16.51
C ILE A 619 91.42 5.82 -17.33
N GLU A 620 90.96 5.16 -18.39
CA GLU A 620 91.79 4.33 -19.27
C GLU A 620 92.80 5.20 -20.04
N ASP A 621 92.39 6.35 -20.58
CA ASP A 621 93.30 7.32 -21.20
C ASP A 621 94.34 7.87 -20.22
N THR A 622 93.95 8.20 -18.98
CA THR A 622 94.90 8.73 -17.97
C THR A 622 95.82 7.65 -17.39
N VAL A 623 95.34 6.40 -17.26
CA VAL A 623 96.18 5.24 -16.91
C VAL A 623 97.15 4.92 -18.04
N ALA A 624 96.72 4.95 -19.30
CA ALA A 624 97.60 4.77 -20.45
C ALA A 624 98.67 5.87 -20.50
N GLN A 625 98.30 7.15 -20.38
CA GLN A 625 99.25 8.26 -20.36
C GLN A 625 100.24 8.19 -19.19
N THR A 626 99.77 7.86 -17.99
CA THR A 626 100.66 7.73 -16.82
C THR A 626 101.59 6.53 -16.93
N ALA A 627 101.10 5.38 -17.41
CA ALA A 627 101.94 4.22 -17.73
C ALA A 627 103.00 4.56 -18.80
N ASP A 628 102.62 5.30 -19.86
CA ASP A 628 103.54 5.77 -20.90
C ASP A 628 104.64 6.69 -20.31
N THR A 629 104.29 7.61 -19.41
CA THR A 629 105.29 8.46 -18.73
C THR A 629 106.21 7.65 -17.81
N GLN A 630 105.66 6.73 -17.02
CA GLN A 630 106.46 5.86 -16.14
C GLN A 630 107.38 4.94 -16.93
N ALA A 631 106.92 4.37 -18.04
CA ALA A 631 107.75 3.60 -18.96
C ALA A 631 108.88 4.46 -19.55
N ARG A 632 108.59 5.70 -19.99
CA ARG A 632 109.60 6.63 -20.51
C ARG A 632 110.62 7.10 -19.46
N GLU A 633 110.30 7.03 -18.16
CA GLU A 633 111.24 7.30 -17.07
C GLU A 633 112.03 6.06 -16.64
N GLU A 634 111.38 4.90 -16.49
CA GLU A 634 112.04 3.67 -16.00
C GLU A 634 112.82 2.94 -17.09
N ILE A 635 112.43 3.00 -18.36
CA ILE A 635 113.22 2.40 -19.47
C ILE A 635 114.64 2.98 -19.52
N PRO A 636 114.89 4.30 -19.54
CA PRO A 636 116.26 4.82 -19.51
C PRO A 636 116.95 4.53 -18.17
N ARG A 637 116.28 4.62 -17.02
CA ARG A 637 116.88 4.24 -15.72
C ARG A 637 117.31 2.76 -15.68
N LEU A 638 116.54 1.87 -16.28
CA LEU A 638 116.87 0.44 -16.40
C LEU A 638 117.97 0.20 -17.44
N ALA A 639 117.95 0.92 -18.57
CA ALA A 639 119.03 0.86 -19.55
C ALA A 639 120.35 1.37 -18.98
N GLU A 640 120.34 2.47 -18.21
CA GLU A 640 121.49 2.99 -17.47
C GLU A 640 122.00 1.96 -16.46
N LYS A 641 121.13 1.41 -15.60
CA LYS A 641 121.50 0.33 -14.65
C LYS A 641 122.11 -0.88 -15.36
N ILE A 642 121.49 -1.37 -16.44
CA ILE A 642 121.99 -2.52 -17.22
C ILE A 642 123.34 -2.19 -17.89
N ASN A 643 123.54 -0.96 -18.34
CA ASN A 643 124.79 -0.51 -18.94
C ASN A 643 125.90 -0.32 -17.89
N ASP A 644 125.56 0.19 -16.70
CA ASP A 644 126.47 0.28 -15.55
C ASP A 644 126.82 -1.11 -14.99
N ASP A 645 125.86 -2.03 -14.90
CA ASP A 645 126.07 -3.44 -14.55
C ASP A 645 126.95 -4.13 -15.60
N ALA A 646 126.74 -3.85 -16.89
CA ALA A 646 127.60 -4.35 -17.98
C ALA A 646 129.02 -3.78 -17.89
N TYR A 647 129.19 -2.47 -17.69
CA TYR A 647 130.50 -1.84 -17.51
C TYR A 647 131.18 -2.26 -16.22
N ALA A 648 130.45 -2.52 -15.14
CA ALA A 648 130.99 -3.09 -13.91
C ALA A 648 131.48 -4.52 -14.16
N ALA A 649 130.63 -5.35 -14.78
CA ALA A 649 130.96 -6.72 -15.17
C ALA A 649 132.09 -6.79 -16.21
N GLU A 650 132.37 -5.73 -16.98
CA GLU A 650 133.57 -5.60 -17.83
C GLU A 650 134.80 -5.21 -17.01
N LYS A 651 134.70 -4.19 -16.15
CA LYS A 651 135.80 -3.69 -15.30
C LYS A 651 136.31 -4.74 -14.31
N THR A 652 135.51 -5.76 -13.96
CA THR A 652 135.90 -6.86 -13.07
C THR A 652 136.43 -8.11 -13.78
N ARG A 653 136.58 -8.13 -15.12
CA ARG A 653 137.04 -9.33 -15.85
C ARG A 653 138.55 -9.52 -15.79
N ASN A 654 138.96 -10.77 -15.55
CA ASN A 654 140.31 -11.25 -15.86
C ASN A 654 140.39 -11.76 -17.31
N SER A 655 141.59 -11.79 -17.91
CA SER A 655 141.81 -12.21 -19.31
C SER A 655 141.21 -13.58 -19.66
N GLN A 656 141.24 -14.52 -18.71
CA GLN A 656 140.67 -15.86 -18.85
C GLN A 656 139.14 -15.83 -18.96
N GLN A 657 138.45 -14.92 -18.26
CA GLN A 657 136.99 -14.79 -18.34
C GLN A 657 136.55 -14.15 -19.67
N SER A 658 137.36 -13.28 -20.28
CA SER A 658 137.12 -12.84 -21.66
C SER A 658 137.31 -13.97 -22.68
N GLU A 659 138.24 -14.90 -22.45
CA GLU A 659 138.41 -16.09 -23.30
C GLU A 659 137.23 -17.06 -23.15
N GLU A 660 136.79 -17.36 -21.92
CA GLU A 660 135.58 -18.16 -21.64
C GLU A 660 134.31 -17.52 -22.25
N ILE A 661 134.16 -16.20 -22.18
CA ILE A 661 133.02 -15.49 -22.81
C ILE A 661 133.11 -15.54 -24.34
N VAL A 662 134.31 -15.48 -24.93
CA VAL A 662 134.50 -15.68 -26.37
C VAL A 662 134.18 -17.12 -26.77
N GLU A 663 134.55 -18.12 -25.97
CA GLU A 663 134.15 -19.52 -26.20
C GLU A 663 132.62 -19.70 -26.10
N GLN A 664 131.96 -19.06 -25.12
CA GLN A 664 130.50 -19.08 -24.97
C GLN A 664 129.78 -18.32 -26.11
N LEU A 665 130.37 -17.24 -26.63
CA LEU A 665 129.86 -16.53 -27.82
C LEU A 665 130.05 -17.35 -29.09
N VAL A 666 131.21 -17.97 -29.30
CA VAL A 666 131.45 -18.86 -30.45
C VAL A 666 130.54 -20.09 -30.41
N THR A 667 130.34 -20.71 -29.25
CA THR A 667 129.44 -21.87 -29.11
C THR A 667 127.95 -21.50 -29.24
N SER A 668 127.52 -20.31 -28.79
CA SER A 668 126.16 -19.82 -29.04
C SER A 668 125.91 -19.47 -30.52
N ILE A 669 126.91 -18.90 -31.22
CA ILE A 669 126.89 -18.69 -32.68
C ILE A 669 126.83 -20.03 -33.43
N LEU A 670 127.48 -21.08 -32.92
CA LEU A 670 127.48 -22.42 -33.53
C LEU A 670 126.17 -23.19 -33.35
N ILE A 671 125.39 -22.94 -32.27
CA ILE A 671 124.10 -23.62 -32.04
C ILE A 671 122.96 -22.66 -31.62
N PRO A 672 122.51 -21.73 -32.50
CA PRO A 672 121.40 -20.82 -32.18
C PRO A 672 120.08 -21.56 -31.92
N GLY A 673 119.84 -22.65 -32.63
CA GLY A 673 118.57 -23.39 -32.61
C GLY A 673 118.18 -23.91 -31.23
N VAL A 674 119.14 -24.44 -30.44
CA VAL A 674 118.84 -24.99 -29.11
C VAL A 674 118.51 -23.87 -28.12
N GLN A 675 119.16 -22.71 -28.22
CA GLN A 675 118.88 -21.56 -27.37
C GLN A 675 117.52 -20.92 -27.71
N ILE A 676 117.21 -20.77 -29.01
CA ILE A 676 115.89 -20.28 -29.47
C ILE A 676 114.77 -21.24 -29.03
N ILE A 677 114.96 -22.56 -29.17
CA ILE A 677 114.00 -23.57 -28.70
C ILE A 677 113.84 -23.52 -27.17
N SER A 678 114.93 -23.34 -26.40
CA SER A 678 114.85 -23.19 -24.94
C SER A 678 114.08 -21.93 -24.53
N ALA A 679 114.34 -20.79 -25.18
CA ALA A 679 113.61 -19.54 -24.95
C ALA A 679 112.11 -19.67 -25.33
N HIS A 680 111.81 -20.23 -26.50
CA HIS A 680 110.42 -20.47 -26.94
C HIS A 680 109.69 -21.45 -26.01
N ASN A 681 110.38 -22.45 -25.45
CA ASN A 681 109.77 -23.38 -24.51
C ASN A 681 109.52 -22.72 -23.14
N LYS A 682 110.43 -21.88 -22.62
CA LYS A 682 110.19 -21.08 -21.41
C LYS A 682 108.99 -20.14 -21.58
N VAL A 683 108.92 -19.41 -22.69
CA VAL A 683 107.77 -18.55 -23.03
C VAL A 683 106.47 -19.37 -23.13
N ARG A 684 106.52 -20.58 -23.72
CA ARG A 684 105.37 -21.49 -23.75
C ARG A 684 104.96 -21.99 -22.36
N GLU A 685 105.91 -22.27 -21.47
CA GLU A 685 105.61 -22.67 -20.07
C GLU A 685 104.97 -21.52 -19.30
N GLU A 686 105.39 -20.28 -19.50
CA GLU A 686 104.79 -19.08 -18.91
C GLU A 686 103.39 -18.81 -19.47
N GLN A 687 103.22 -18.89 -20.79
CA GLN A 687 101.90 -18.83 -21.43
C GLN A 687 100.97 -19.96 -20.99
N GLN A 688 101.48 -21.17 -20.75
CA GLN A 688 100.70 -22.28 -20.20
C GLN A 688 100.28 -22.04 -18.75
N LYS A 689 101.13 -21.46 -17.91
CA LYS A 689 100.75 -21.04 -16.53
C LYS A 689 99.64 -19.98 -16.56
N GLN A 690 99.74 -18.98 -17.44
CA GLN A 690 98.70 -17.96 -17.63
C GLN A 690 97.38 -18.55 -18.19
N LEU A 691 97.45 -19.50 -19.13
CA LEU A 691 96.29 -20.24 -19.64
C LEU A 691 95.66 -21.16 -18.58
N GLN A 692 96.44 -21.72 -17.66
CA GLN A 692 95.91 -22.51 -16.54
C GLN A 692 95.23 -21.59 -15.51
N ALA A 693 95.82 -20.45 -15.16
CA ALA A 693 95.23 -19.48 -14.24
C ALA A 693 93.91 -18.89 -14.78
N SER A 694 93.88 -18.46 -16.05
CA SER A 694 92.65 -17.97 -16.68
C SER A 694 91.58 -19.05 -16.81
N ARG A 695 91.94 -20.31 -17.10
CA ARG A 695 91.01 -21.44 -17.06
C ARG A 695 90.46 -21.69 -15.65
N ALA A 696 91.29 -21.59 -14.61
CA ALA A 696 90.86 -21.77 -13.22
C ALA A 696 89.80 -20.73 -12.82
N VAL A 697 90.04 -19.44 -13.11
CA VAL A 697 89.07 -18.36 -12.89
C VAL A 697 87.77 -18.60 -13.66
N ILE A 698 87.84 -19.09 -14.90
CA ILE A 698 86.64 -19.43 -15.68
C ILE A 698 85.88 -20.60 -15.03
N THR A 699 86.55 -21.67 -14.61
CA THR A 699 85.89 -22.80 -13.92
C THR A 699 85.28 -22.39 -12.58
N GLU A 700 85.95 -21.55 -11.81
CA GLU A 700 85.45 -21.00 -10.54
C GLU A 700 84.22 -20.10 -10.76
N SER A 701 84.20 -19.31 -11.84
CA SER A 701 83.01 -18.53 -12.25
C SER A 701 81.84 -19.40 -12.74
N ILE A 702 82.12 -20.59 -13.27
CA ILE A 702 81.10 -21.56 -13.68
C ILE A 702 80.57 -22.33 -12.46
N GLU A 703 81.43 -22.81 -11.56
CA GLU A 703 81.02 -23.53 -10.35
C GLU A 703 80.19 -22.65 -9.42
N THR A 704 80.54 -21.36 -9.26
CA THR A 704 79.71 -20.39 -8.53
C THR A 704 78.36 -20.08 -9.20
N SER A 705 78.20 -20.36 -10.51
CA SER A 705 76.91 -20.27 -11.21
C SER A 705 76.03 -21.53 -11.06
N VAL A 706 76.60 -22.67 -10.61
CA VAL A 706 75.91 -23.96 -10.51
C VAL A 706 75.71 -24.38 -9.05
N VAL A 707 74.97 -23.57 -8.29
CA VAL A 707 74.45 -23.94 -6.96
C VAL A 707 73.02 -24.47 -7.11
N PRO A 708 72.72 -25.73 -6.72
CA PRO A 708 71.38 -26.29 -6.83
C PRO A 708 70.46 -25.76 -5.72
N SER A 709 69.62 -24.78 -6.04
CA SER A 709 68.60 -24.25 -5.12
C SER A 709 67.48 -25.27 -4.90
N ALA A 710 67.39 -25.80 -3.68
CA ALA A 710 66.36 -26.74 -3.28
C ALA A 710 65.00 -26.05 -3.04
N GLU A 711 63.95 -26.73 -3.49
CA GLU A 711 62.51 -26.56 -3.23
C GLU A 711 62.00 -25.33 -2.45
N CYS A 712 61.16 -24.54 -3.11
CA CYS A 712 60.08 -23.77 -2.46
C CYS A 712 58.75 -24.00 -3.18
N GLN A 713 57.98 -24.96 -2.66
CA GLN A 713 56.54 -25.06 -2.93
C GLN A 713 55.82 -23.98 -2.07
N GLY A 714 54.92 -23.13 -2.55
CA GLY A 714 54.43 -22.91 -3.90
C GLY A 714 52.99 -22.36 -3.86
N SER A 715 52.55 -21.58 -4.86
CA SER A 715 51.12 -21.38 -5.12
C SER A 715 50.87 -20.94 -6.56
N LEU A 716 49.78 -21.42 -7.16
CA LEU A 716 49.39 -21.15 -8.54
C LEU A 716 48.17 -20.21 -8.59
N GLY A 717 48.24 -19.19 -9.44
CA GLY A 717 47.14 -18.26 -9.73
C GLY A 717 47.43 -17.57 -11.07
N PRO A 718 46.70 -17.88 -12.16
CA PRO A 718 47.21 -17.60 -13.51
C PRO A 718 46.67 -16.32 -14.14
N TYR A 719 47.49 -15.64 -14.94
CA TYR A 719 47.00 -15.04 -16.19
C TYR A 719 48.07 -14.96 -17.29
N VAL A 720 47.68 -15.45 -18.47
CA VAL A 720 48.19 -15.26 -19.84
C VAL A 720 49.49 -14.46 -20.04
N ALA A 721 50.48 -15.13 -20.65
CA ALA A 721 51.42 -14.50 -21.59
C ALA A 721 51.22 -15.12 -22.98
N GLN A 722 51.25 -14.32 -24.03
CA GLN A 722 51.11 -14.77 -25.42
C GLN A 722 52.48 -15.06 -26.04
N THR A 723 52.58 -16.14 -26.81
CA THR A 723 53.66 -16.34 -27.79
C THR A 723 53.07 -16.67 -29.15
N LEU A 724 53.60 -16.04 -30.20
CA LEU A 724 53.23 -16.30 -31.59
C LEU A 724 54.20 -17.31 -32.24
N PRO A 725 53.79 -18.02 -33.31
CA PRO A 725 54.41 -19.28 -33.73
C PRO A 725 55.54 -19.10 -34.75
N PRO A 726 56.27 -20.18 -35.04
CA PRO A 726 56.12 -20.79 -36.38
C PRO A 726 56.17 -22.35 -36.32
N PRO A 727 56.15 -23.07 -37.46
CA PRO A 727 55.09 -23.05 -38.49
C PRO A 727 54.53 -24.48 -38.72
N SER A 728 53.24 -24.63 -39.06
CA SER A 728 52.65 -25.94 -39.39
C SER A 728 52.45 -26.13 -40.90
N THR A 729 52.93 -27.26 -41.41
CA THR A 729 52.73 -27.68 -42.80
C THR A 729 51.48 -28.56 -42.93
N ARG A 730 50.80 -28.42 -44.08
CA ARG A 730 49.88 -29.39 -44.74
C ARG A 730 50.18 -30.87 -44.35
N GLN A 731 49.26 -31.83 -44.25
CA GLN A 731 47.90 -32.04 -44.80
C GLN A 731 47.29 -33.34 -44.16
N PRO A 732 46.30 -34.08 -44.73
CA PRO A 732 44.84 -33.93 -44.62
C PRO A 732 44.12 -35.20 -44.06
N VAL A 733 42.80 -35.33 -44.34
CA VAL A 733 41.92 -36.55 -44.26
C VAL A 733 41.68 -37.20 -42.88
N SER A 734 40.58 -37.92 -42.64
CA SER A 734 39.39 -38.24 -43.47
C SER A 734 38.11 -38.32 -42.63
N ASP A 735 36.95 -38.24 -43.30
CA ASP A 735 35.62 -38.59 -42.76
C ASP A 735 35.51 -40.07 -42.37
N VAL A 736 34.65 -40.38 -41.39
CA VAL A 736 33.81 -41.59 -41.31
C VAL A 736 32.50 -41.21 -40.57
N THR A 737 31.34 -41.63 -41.09
CA THR A 737 30.03 -41.56 -40.41
C THR A 737 29.75 -42.83 -39.60
N ASP A 738 28.84 -42.78 -38.62
CA ASP A 738 27.60 -43.60 -38.66
C ASP A 738 26.71 -43.53 -37.41
N HIS A 739 25.47 -43.05 -37.64
CA HIS A 739 24.17 -43.70 -37.39
C HIS A 739 23.80 -44.50 -36.10
N VAL A 740 22.48 -44.43 -35.78
CA VAL A 740 21.60 -45.50 -35.21
C VAL A 740 21.74 -45.76 -33.69
N ARG A 741 20.70 -45.95 -32.83
CA ARG A 741 19.20 -46.12 -32.87
C ARG A 741 18.64 -45.83 -31.42
N GLU A 742 17.36 -45.83 -31.01
CA GLU A 742 15.99 -45.89 -31.61
C GLU A 742 14.92 -45.38 -30.60
N GLY A 743 13.80 -44.80 -31.08
CA GLY A 743 12.46 -44.91 -30.45
C GLY A 743 12.07 -43.95 -29.30
N PHE A 744 10.77 -43.67 -29.05
CA PHE A 744 9.54 -43.95 -29.82
C PHE A 744 8.33 -43.11 -29.30
N SER A 745 7.42 -42.68 -30.19
CA SER A 745 5.99 -42.31 -29.92
C SER A 745 5.67 -41.07 -29.04
N THR A 746 4.58 -40.29 -29.19
CA THR A 746 3.50 -40.19 -30.22
C THR A 746 2.88 -38.77 -30.23
N ALA A 747 2.13 -38.41 -31.27
CA ALA A 747 1.27 -37.21 -31.43
C ALA A 747 -0.18 -37.65 -31.83
N PRO A 748 -1.15 -36.83 -32.32
CA PRO A 748 -1.16 -35.37 -32.60
C PRO A 748 -2.49 -34.58 -32.33
N ASP A 749 -2.50 -33.31 -32.78
CA ASP A 749 -3.60 -32.49 -33.38
C ASP A 749 -4.89 -32.02 -32.65
N ALA A 750 -4.90 -30.69 -32.40
CA ALA A 750 -5.76 -29.65 -32.99
C ALA A 750 -7.32 -29.72 -33.05
N THR A 751 -7.96 -28.62 -32.61
CA THR A 751 -9.08 -27.96 -33.35
C THR A 751 -9.26 -26.50 -32.89
N ALA A 752 -10.01 -25.68 -33.64
CA ALA A 752 -10.24 -24.25 -33.38
C ALA A 752 -11.73 -23.88 -33.49
N CYS A 753 -12.17 -22.78 -32.86
CA CYS A 753 -13.46 -22.15 -33.17
C CYS A 753 -13.56 -20.67 -32.73
N SER A 754 -14.44 -19.91 -33.38
CA SER A 754 -14.92 -18.58 -33.00
C SER A 754 -16.37 -18.43 -33.43
N PRO A 755 -17.23 -17.80 -32.62
CA PRO A 755 -18.02 -16.63 -33.07
C PRO A 755 -18.31 -15.64 -31.92
N ALA A 756 -18.97 -14.49 -32.05
CA ALA A 756 -19.21 -13.51 -33.13
C ALA A 756 -19.88 -12.26 -32.48
N THR A 757 -20.19 -11.20 -33.24
CA THR A 757 -20.83 -9.96 -32.77
C THR A 757 -22.36 -9.97 -32.92
N SER A 758 -23.07 -9.18 -32.09
CA SER A 758 -24.40 -8.64 -32.41
C SER A 758 -24.71 -7.35 -31.64
N ASP A 759 -25.33 -6.38 -32.31
CA ASP A 759 -25.79 -5.11 -31.73
C ASP A 759 -27.22 -5.19 -31.18
N SER A 760 -27.55 -4.35 -30.19
CA SER A 760 -28.87 -3.67 -30.12
C SER A 760 -28.99 -2.65 -28.97
N HIS A 761 -29.20 -1.38 -29.31
CA HIS A 761 -30.04 -0.44 -28.54
C HIS A 761 -31.47 -0.49 -29.12
N PRO A 762 -32.55 -0.34 -28.32
CA PRO A 762 -32.97 0.95 -27.72
C PRO A 762 -33.42 0.79 -26.24
N GLY A 763 -33.91 1.81 -25.52
CA GLY A 763 -34.15 3.23 -25.82
C GLY A 763 -34.57 3.99 -24.54
N ALA A 764 -34.74 5.31 -24.60
CA ALA A 764 -34.98 6.15 -23.42
C ALA A 764 -36.44 6.57 -23.23
N THR A 765 -36.90 6.67 -21.97
CA THR A 765 -38.12 7.43 -21.59
C THR A 765 -38.04 8.00 -20.16
N THR A 766 -38.00 9.33 -20.09
CA THR A 766 -38.70 10.22 -19.12
C THR A 766 -39.00 9.75 -17.68
N ALA A 767 -38.31 10.40 -16.73
CA ALA A 767 -38.79 11.08 -15.52
C ALA A 767 -40.21 10.85 -14.93
N VAL A 768 -40.30 10.86 -13.59
CA VAL A 768 -41.26 11.66 -12.79
C VAL A 768 -40.74 11.81 -11.35
N GLU A 769 -41.03 12.94 -10.69
CA GLU A 769 -40.71 13.20 -9.28
C GLU A 769 -41.83 12.75 -8.32
N HIS A 770 -41.49 12.43 -7.06
CA HIS A 770 -42.18 12.77 -5.78
C HIS A 770 -41.59 11.87 -4.66
N LYS A 771 -41.04 12.39 -3.55
CA LYS A 771 -41.59 13.15 -2.39
C LYS A 771 -42.38 12.29 -1.37
N ALA A 772 -42.10 12.56 -0.08
CA ALA A 772 -42.55 11.89 1.15
C ALA A 772 -42.06 10.43 1.28
N ALA A 773 -41.31 10.01 2.31
CA ALA A 773 -41.34 10.24 3.77
C ALA A 773 -42.37 9.36 4.50
N GLU A 774 -41.88 8.33 5.20
CA GLU A 774 -42.60 7.63 6.25
C GLU A 774 -41.66 7.39 7.44
N VAL A 775 -42.16 7.66 8.65
CA VAL A 775 -41.48 7.42 9.93
C VAL A 775 -42.23 6.31 10.65
N ARG A 776 -41.52 5.22 10.96
CA ARG A 776 -41.87 4.21 11.98
C ARG A 776 -40.59 3.46 12.36
N GLU A 777 -40.13 3.63 13.60
CA GLU A 777 -40.49 2.78 14.75
C GLU A 777 -39.77 1.42 14.66
N THR A 778 -38.59 1.38 15.26
CA THR A 778 -37.83 0.15 15.54
C THR A 778 -38.05 -0.24 17.00
N ASP A 779 -38.86 -1.27 17.24
CA ASP A 779 -39.04 -1.81 18.59
C ASP A 779 -37.71 -2.34 19.16
N LYS A 780 -37.48 -2.08 20.45
CA LYS A 780 -36.29 -2.52 21.20
C LYS A 780 -36.69 -3.42 22.38
N ASP A 781 -37.06 -4.65 22.08
CA ASP A 781 -37.21 -5.69 23.10
C ASP A 781 -35.85 -6.29 23.47
N GLN A 782 -35.24 -5.77 24.54
CA GLN A 782 -34.20 -6.48 25.29
C GLN A 782 -34.35 -6.22 26.80
N ALA A 783 -34.92 -7.22 27.51
CA ALA A 783 -34.64 -7.43 28.93
C ALA A 783 -33.14 -7.79 29.07
N LYS A 784 -32.39 -7.24 30.03
CA LYS A 784 -32.43 -7.54 31.48
C LYS A 784 -32.26 -9.02 31.81
N GLU A 785 -31.01 -9.48 31.85
CA GLU A 785 -30.59 -10.67 32.59
C GLU A 785 -29.08 -10.60 32.89
N SER A 786 -28.70 -10.24 34.13
CA SER A 786 -27.37 -10.49 34.73
C SER A 786 -27.28 -9.89 36.16
N GLU A 787 -27.75 -10.61 37.18
CA GLU A 787 -27.32 -10.38 38.57
C GLU A 787 -26.25 -11.42 38.93
N SER A 788 -24.99 -11.02 39.06
CA SER A 788 -23.93 -11.87 39.64
C SER A 788 -22.68 -11.05 39.98
N SER A 789 -22.33 -10.99 41.26
CA SER A 789 -21.21 -10.22 41.87
C SER A 789 -21.43 -8.70 41.93
#